data_AF-A0A924L596-F1
#
_entry.id   AF-A0A924L596-F1
#
_cell.length_a   1.000
_cell.length_b   1.000
_cell.length_c   1.000
_cell.angle_alpha   90.00
_cell.angle_beta   90.00
_cell.angle_gamma   90.00
#
_symmetry.space_group_name_H-M   'P 1'
#
loop_
_entity.id
_entity.type
_entity.pdbx_description
1 polymer ?
#
loop_
_entity_poly.entity_id
_entity_poly.type
_entity_poly.pdbx_seq_one_letter_code
_entity_poly.pdbx_strand_id
1 'polypeptide(L)'
;LALQKKPTPWTRADLTFVASLVGGIFGKGGGQEFANSVYYGKLVKKFGTRKADKLFASLREKNDAEAPTTSTLSFPYDNVAFSPRQAGVAIPDLDGPLGTATGDDVGSTNPLETLIDALKLGISGMPDEIDSPTGTIDLSSLFKINGMSNALLVGAKETRTGHPLVVFGPQTGYFNPQLLSEQVLMGPGVFARGVSFAGTQLVVELGHGLDYAWSATSSGSDNIDTVAETLCNADGSKPTVSSTSYRKDGGACVPMQYNEHKETTTPNISAPGLPSTLKFQVWRTNHGIMQTRTTVKGVPVAVVTERSTYGREAASILGFSRFNNPDYVKDATTFKQAANGIDYTFNWFYADNRDIAFFSSGRLPVRAAGTDTDLPRWSGRKYDPSGWLSYEKHVQQINPPTHYLASWNNKPARDFAAADDKWSDGSIHRSQALSRRVTAALGKGLMSRAQLAGIVEDAATEDVRARSLLPVLLKVLGDDPKTAEARRLLSAWLADGAHRVDYDRTGSYAHQAAIQIFDTWWEDGDKALAHDFATPGLGADLARSIPQPLDDHPREGKGSSWLGSPWYGYIDKSLRALTGSTVKSPFSHALCGSPTTCRTRLRSSLLGAVDRAEKAQSVTSPRALTYDKSIDYIRPTTAGIVGVRPIDWQNRPTFQQVVDYRTHRAR
;
A
#
# COMPACT_ATOMS: atom_id res chain seq x y z
N LEU A 1 -4.75 -34.95 1.26
CA LEU A 1 -5.27 -33.60 0.94
C LEU A 1 -4.94 -32.69 2.10
N ALA A 2 -3.95 -31.81 1.96
CA ALA A 2 -3.45 -30.93 3.03
C ALA A 2 -4.58 -30.07 3.67
N LEU A 3 -5.62 -29.74 2.91
CA LEU A 3 -6.77 -28.94 3.37
C LEU A 3 -7.85 -29.75 4.10
N GLN A 4 -7.76 -31.07 4.17
CA GLN A 4 -8.76 -32.00 4.77
C GLN A 4 -10.23 -31.82 4.30
N LYS A 5 -10.50 -30.92 3.34
CA LYS A 5 -11.77 -30.70 2.66
C LYS A 5 -11.72 -31.34 1.27
N LYS A 6 -12.81 -31.99 0.84
CA LYS A 6 -12.97 -32.43 -0.54
C LYS A 6 -13.27 -31.20 -1.41
N PRO A 7 -12.56 -30.96 -2.52
CA PRO A 7 -12.93 -29.92 -3.48
C PRO A 7 -14.36 -30.13 -3.95
N THR A 8 -15.17 -29.08 -3.95
CA THR A 8 -16.52 -29.06 -4.52
C THR A 8 -16.47 -28.63 -5.99
N PRO A 9 -17.48 -28.96 -6.80
CA PRO A 9 -17.58 -28.42 -8.16
C PRO A 9 -17.57 -26.89 -8.16
N TRP A 10 -16.80 -26.30 -9.08
CA TRP A 10 -16.72 -24.85 -9.26
C TRP A 10 -18.04 -24.29 -9.78
N THR A 11 -18.47 -23.17 -9.22
CA THR A 11 -19.71 -22.47 -9.56
C THR A 11 -19.44 -21.04 -10.02
N ARG A 12 -20.46 -20.38 -10.58
CA ARG A 12 -20.36 -18.95 -10.94
C ARG A 12 -20.18 -18.04 -9.71
N ALA A 13 -20.63 -18.48 -8.53
CA ALA A 13 -20.43 -17.73 -7.30
C ALA A 13 -18.95 -17.68 -6.92
N ASP A 14 -18.22 -18.79 -7.09
CA ASP A 14 -16.79 -18.87 -6.77
C ASP A 14 -15.95 -17.85 -7.57
N LEU A 15 -16.29 -17.65 -8.85
CA LEU A 15 -15.67 -16.60 -9.66
C LEU A 15 -15.90 -15.19 -9.09
N THR A 16 -17.11 -14.93 -8.61
CA THR A 16 -17.44 -13.63 -7.99
C THR A 16 -16.75 -13.46 -6.65
N PHE A 17 -16.63 -14.52 -5.85
CA PHE A 17 -15.89 -14.50 -4.58
C PHE A 17 -14.41 -14.24 -4.80
N VAL A 18 -13.78 -14.90 -5.77
CA VAL A 18 -12.36 -14.65 -6.10
C VAL A 18 -12.18 -13.24 -6.64
N ALA A 19 -13.02 -12.76 -7.56
CA ALA A 19 -12.95 -11.39 -8.07
C ALA A 19 -13.11 -10.36 -6.93
N SER A 20 -14.05 -10.59 -6.01
CA SER A 20 -14.25 -9.76 -4.82
C SER A 20 -13.00 -9.70 -3.94
N LEU A 21 -12.38 -10.86 -3.68
CA LEU A 21 -11.15 -10.99 -2.89
C LEU A 21 -9.98 -10.25 -3.55
N VAL A 22 -9.71 -10.53 -4.83
CA VAL A 22 -8.65 -9.88 -5.61
C VAL A 22 -8.86 -8.36 -5.63
N GLY A 23 -10.07 -7.90 -5.95
CA GLY A 23 -10.39 -6.48 -5.94
C GLY A 23 -10.29 -5.85 -4.55
N GLY A 24 -10.58 -6.62 -3.49
CA GLY A 24 -10.47 -6.19 -2.09
C GLY A 24 -9.03 -6.16 -1.55
N ILE A 25 -8.09 -6.81 -2.22
CA ILE A 25 -6.65 -6.76 -1.90
C ILE A 25 -5.95 -5.69 -2.74
N PHE A 26 -6.12 -5.71 -4.06
CA PHE A 26 -5.30 -4.94 -4.99
C PHE A 26 -5.99 -3.69 -5.55
N GLY A 27 -7.33 -3.66 -5.56
CA GLY A 27 -8.16 -2.66 -6.24
C GLY A 27 -8.95 -1.76 -5.31
N LYS A 28 -8.39 -1.47 -4.13
CA LYS A 28 -8.98 -0.60 -3.09
C LYS A 28 -8.03 0.50 -2.65
N GLY A 29 -8.59 1.55 -2.06
CA GLY A 29 -7.88 2.55 -1.25
C GLY A 29 -8.86 3.23 -0.29
N GLY A 30 -8.36 3.66 0.86
CA GLY A 30 -9.14 4.31 1.92
C GLY A 30 -9.73 3.36 2.97
N GLY A 31 -10.54 3.91 3.87
CA GLY A 31 -11.23 3.17 4.95
C GLY A 31 -10.51 3.16 6.30
N GLN A 32 -9.50 4.01 6.49
CA GLN A 32 -8.78 4.25 7.75
C GLN A 32 -9.27 5.50 8.50
N GLU A 33 -10.38 6.12 8.11
CA GLU A 33 -10.82 7.37 8.73
C GLU A 33 -11.07 7.21 10.24
N PHE A 34 -11.54 6.03 10.68
CA PHE A 34 -11.65 5.73 12.11
C PHE A 34 -10.28 5.80 12.81
N ALA A 35 -9.26 5.12 12.30
CA ALA A 35 -7.90 5.14 12.86
C ALA A 35 -7.30 6.56 12.83
N ASN A 36 -7.52 7.28 11.74
CA ASN A 36 -7.14 8.69 11.58
C ASN A 36 -7.80 9.57 12.64
N SER A 37 -9.09 9.36 12.91
CA SER A 37 -9.84 10.12 13.93
C SER A 37 -9.34 9.86 15.35
N VAL A 38 -8.94 8.62 15.65
CA VAL A 38 -8.32 8.27 16.94
C VAL A 38 -6.97 9.00 17.08
N TYR A 39 -6.13 8.98 16.05
CA TYR A 39 -4.86 9.70 16.07
C TYR A 39 -5.05 11.22 16.19
N TYR A 40 -5.98 11.80 15.41
CA TYR A 40 -6.35 13.21 15.50
C TYR A 40 -6.85 13.59 16.90
N GLY A 41 -7.71 12.77 17.52
CA GLY A 41 -8.17 13.00 18.88
C GLY A 41 -7.02 13.02 19.90
N LYS A 42 -6.03 12.14 19.76
CA LYS A 42 -4.82 12.16 20.61
C LYS A 42 -3.99 13.44 20.40
N LEU A 43 -3.88 13.93 19.15
CA LEU A 43 -3.25 15.22 18.86
C LEU A 43 -4.01 16.37 19.53
N VAL A 44 -5.35 16.38 19.46
CA VAL A 44 -6.19 17.41 20.12
C VAL A 44 -5.99 17.38 21.63
N LYS A 45 -6.00 16.20 22.26
CA LYS A 45 -5.79 16.02 23.71
C LYS A 45 -4.45 16.62 24.17
N LYS A 46 -3.39 16.50 23.35
CA LYS A 46 -2.06 17.00 23.70
C LYS A 46 -1.81 18.46 23.34
N PHE A 47 -2.22 18.87 22.14
CA PHE A 47 -1.80 20.14 21.55
C PHE A 47 -2.93 21.18 21.43
N GLY A 48 -4.15 20.80 21.77
CA GLY A 48 -5.35 21.59 21.48
C GLY A 48 -5.70 21.59 20.00
N THR A 49 -6.93 21.99 19.68
CA THR A 49 -7.52 21.89 18.34
C THR A 49 -6.72 22.59 17.24
N ARG A 50 -6.39 23.88 17.41
CA ARG A 50 -5.71 24.66 16.35
C ARG A 50 -4.37 24.08 15.93
N LYS A 51 -3.57 23.58 16.89
CA LYS A 51 -2.27 22.98 16.60
C LYS A 51 -2.42 21.55 16.08
N ALA A 52 -3.37 20.78 16.61
CA ALA A 52 -3.69 19.45 16.12
C ALA A 52 -4.13 19.46 14.64
N ASP A 53 -4.97 20.41 14.22
CA ASP A 53 -5.41 20.53 12.82
C ASP A 53 -4.22 20.68 11.87
N LYS A 54 -3.30 21.59 12.20
CA LYS A 54 -2.10 21.85 11.39
C LYS A 54 -1.15 20.67 11.39
N LEU A 55 -0.95 20.03 12.55
CA LEU A 55 -0.11 18.85 12.68
C LEU A 55 -0.65 17.70 11.84
N PHE A 56 -1.93 17.35 12.02
CA PHE A 56 -2.59 16.28 11.29
C PHE A 56 -2.53 16.55 9.79
N ALA A 57 -2.97 17.73 9.33
CA ALA A 57 -2.92 18.10 7.92
C ALA A 57 -1.51 18.03 7.31
N SER A 58 -0.47 18.39 8.09
CA SER A 58 0.91 18.34 7.61
C SER A 58 1.50 16.93 7.60
N LEU A 59 1.16 16.09 8.58
CA LEU A 59 1.61 14.69 8.64
C LEU A 59 0.90 13.83 7.59
N ARG A 60 -0.39 14.08 7.36
CA ARG A 60 -1.22 13.31 6.43
C ARG A 60 -0.68 13.31 5.00
N GLU A 61 0.05 14.36 4.59
CA GLU A 61 0.65 14.52 3.26
C GLU A 61 -0.33 14.36 2.09
N LYS A 62 -1.63 14.56 2.35
CA LYS A 62 -2.76 14.29 1.45
C LYS A 62 -2.56 14.72 0.00
N ASN A 63 -1.97 15.90 -0.21
CA ASN A 63 -1.62 16.39 -1.55
C ASN A 63 -0.26 17.10 -1.52
N ASP A 64 0.78 16.43 -1.01
CA ASP A 64 2.13 16.99 -0.97
C ASP A 64 2.63 17.38 -2.39
N ALA A 65 3.28 18.53 -2.50
CA ALA A 65 3.76 19.09 -3.78
C ALA A 65 5.12 18.52 -4.22
N GLU A 66 5.81 17.79 -3.35
CA GLU A 66 7.04 17.05 -3.65
C GLU A 66 6.78 15.58 -3.98
N ALA A 67 5.55 15.10 -3.81
CA ALA A 67 5.12 13.77 -4.20
C ALA A 67 5.43 13.48 -5.68
N PRO A 68 6.21 12.42 -5.99
CA PRO A 68 6.45 12.04 -7.37
C PRO A 68 5.15 11.56 -8.02
N THR A 69 4.87 12.05 -9.22
CA THR A 69 3.63 11.76 -9.96
C THR A 69 3.92 10.99 -11.24
N THR A 70 3.01 10.11 -11.63
CA THR A 70 3.11 9.37 -12.90
C THR A 70 2.68 10.24 -14.09
N SER A 71 1.59 10.99 -13.95
CA SER A 71 1.14 12.00 -14.91
C SER A 71 1.80 13.36 -14.64
N THR A 72 2.10 14.08 -15.70
CA THR A 72 2.62 15.46 -15.63
C THR A 72 1.51 16.52 -15.48
N LEU A 73 0.25 16.10 -15.65
CA LEU A 73 -0.93 16.95 -15.58
C LEU A 73 -1.48 17.04 -14.15
N SER A 74 -2.39 17.99 -13.93
CA SER A 74 -3.14 18.15 -12.68
C SER A 74 -4.56 17.64 -12.85
N PHE A 75 -5.05 16.91 -11.84
CA PHE A 75 -6.39 16.32 -11.80
C PHE A 75 -6.96 16.50 -10.38
N PRO A 76 -7.74 17.56 -10.14
CA PRO A 76 -8.36 17.78 -8.83
C PRO A 76 -9.35 16.67 -8.43
N TYR A 77 -9.04 15.97 -7.34
CA TYR A 77 -9.93 14.99 -6.70
C TYR A 77 -9.66 14.95 -5.20
N ASP A 78 -10.70 15.13 -4.38
CA ASP A 78 -10.65 15.16 -2.90
C ASP A 78 -9.59 16.05 -2.25
N ASN A 79 -9.08 17.02 -2.99
CA ASN A 79 -8.04 17.96 -2.55
C ASN A 79 -8.59 19.10 -1.67
N VAL A 80 -9.62 18.82 -0.87
CA VAL A 80 -10.16 19.77 0.12
C VAL A 80 -9.28 19.78 1.38
N ALA A 81 -9.07 20.97 1.92
CA ALA A 81 -8.30 21.17 3.15
C ALA A 81 -8.97 20.48 4.34
N PHE A 82 -8.15 19.93 5.22
CA PHE A 82 -8.60 19.25 6.44
C PHE A 82 -9.52 20.13 7.28
N SER A 83 -10.73 19.64 7.55
CA SER A 83 -11.84 20.36 8.16
C SER A 83 -12.61 19.47 9.14
N PRO A 84 -12.03 19.18 10.32
CA PRO A 84 -12.57 18.19 11.28
C PRO A 84 -13.86 18.61 11.99
N ARG A 85 -14.38 19.81 11.70
CA ARG A 85 -15.54 20.42 12.38
C ARG A 85 -16.72 20.63 11.44
N GLN A 86 -16.70 20.01 10.27
CA GLN A 86 -17.84 20.02 9.37
C GLN A 86 -19.03 19.25 9.97
N ALA A 87 -20.26 19.63 9.59
CA ALA A 87 -21.48 19.06 10.18
C ALA A 87 -21.66 17.55 9.89
N GLY A 88 -21.05 17.06 8.81
CA GLY A 88 -21.06 15.66 8.42
C GLY A 88 -19.95 14.83 9.04
N VAL A 89 -19.01 15.42 9.79
CA VAL A 89 -17.90 14.68 10.42
C VAL A 89 -18.36 14.06 11.76
N ALA A 90 -18.06 12.78 11.96
CA ALA A 90 -18.46 11.96 13.09
C ALA A 90 -17.24 11.37 13.81
N ILE A 91 -16.51 12.19 14.56
CA ILE A 91 -15.33 11.75 15.33
C ILE A 91 -15.78 10.91 16.54
N PRO A 92 -15.39 9.62 16.63
CA PRO A 92 -15.66 8.77 17.79
C PRO A 92 -15.06 9.32 19.09
N ASP A 93 -15.73 9.03 20.21
CA ASP A 93 -15.22 9.35 21.54
C ASP A 93 -14.03 8.43 21.87
N LEU A 94 -12.84 9.01 22.09
CA LEU A 94 -11.60 8.24 22.29
C LEU A 94 -11.67 7.22 23.43
N ASP A 95 -12.32 7.60 24.53
CA ASP A 95 -12.49 6.79 25.73
C ASP A 95 -13.95 6.26 25.83
N GLY A 96 -14.66 6.22 24.69
CA GLY A 96 -16.04 5.73 24.60
C GLY A 96 -16.14 4.21 24.77
N PRO A 97 -17.31 3.69 25.17
CA PRO A 97 -17.52 2.25 25.25
C PRO A 97 -17.38 1.61 23.86
N LEU A 98 -16.86 0.38 23.82
CA LEU A 98 -16.84 -0.44 22.60
C LEU A 98 -17.86 -1.58 22.71
N GLY A 99 -18.50 -1.89 21.59
CA GLY A 99 -19.35 -3.07 21.44
C GLY A 99 -18.72 -4.11 20.52
N THR A 100 -19.39 -5.25 20.38
CA THR A 100 -18.97 -6.37 19.51
C THR A 100 -18.77 -5.91 18.06
N ALA A 101 -17.65 -6.32 17.48
CA ALA A 101 -17.18 -6.06 16.13
C ALA A 101 -17.52 -7.22 15.16
N THR A 102 -17.48 -6.94 13.85
CA THR A 102 -17.48 -8.03 12.85
C THR A 102 -16.14 -8.73 12.92
N GLY A 103 -16.15 -10.06 12.91
CA GLY A 103 -14.94 -10.88 13.08
C GLY A 103 -14.65 -11.29 14.52
N ASP A 104 -15.39 -10.77 15.51
CA ASP A 104 -15.28 -11.24 16.90
C ASP A 104 -15.71 -12.71 17.04
N ASP A 105 -14.98 -13.47 17.86
CA ASP A 105 -15.39 -14.80 18.30
C ASP A 105 -16.51 -14.67 19.34
N VAL A 106 -17.50 -15.54 19.26
CA VAL A 106 -18.71 -15.55 20.11
C VAL A 106 -18.40 -15.88 21.59
N GLY A 107 -17.13 -16.10 21.95
CA GLY A 107 -16.67 -16.49 23.29
C GLY A 107 -15.58 -15.63 23.95
N SER A 108 -15.10 -14.54 23.34
CA SER A 108 -14.06 -13.66 23.92
C SER A 108 -14.64 -12.34 24.43
N THR A 109 -14.30 -11.95 25.66
CA THR A 109 -14.90 -10.80 26.38
C THR A 109 -14.06 -9.52 26.36
N ASN A 110 -13.11 -9.32 25.43
CA ASN A 110 -12.35 -8.06 25.36
C ASN A 110 -12.29 -7.44 23.94
N PRO A 111 -13.32 -6.65 23.56
CA PRO A 111 -13.46 -6.06 22.22
C PRO A 111 -12.32 -5.10 21.81
N LEU A 112 -11.60 -4.52 22.78
CA LEU A 112 -10.54 -3.53 22.52
C LEU A 112 -9.21 -4.21 22.15
N GLU A 113 -8.94 -5.38 22.74
CA GLU A 113 -7.88 -6.27 22.26
C GLU A 113 -8.27 -6.90 20.93
N THR A 114 -9.51 -7.38 20.75
CA THR A 114 -9.95 -7.99 19.48
C THR A 114 -10.00 -7.01 18.31
N LEU A 115 -10.22 -5.70 18.54
CA LEU A 115 -10.12 -4.67 17.49
C LEU A 115 -8.67 -4.28 17.19
N ILE A 116 -7.82 -4.15 18.21
CA ILE A 116 -6.37 -3.91 18.02
C ILE A 116 -5.71 -5.12 17.37
N ASP A 117 -6.18 -6.30 17.72
CA ASP A 117 -5.83 -7.57 17.12
C ASP A 117 -6.43 -7.63 15.71
N ALA A 118 -7.72 -7.42 15.43
CA ALA A 118 -8.24 -7.38 14.05
C ALA A 118 -7.56 -6.33 13.15
N LEU A 119 -7.07 -5.22 13.73
CA LEU A 119 -6.22 -4.22 13.06
C LEU A 119 -4.75 -4.68 12.90
N LYS A 120 -4.27 -5.62 13.72
CA LYS A 120 -2.95 -6.27 13.66
C LYS A 120 -2.95 -7.68 13.06
N LEU A 121 -4.11 -8.30 12.84
CA LEU A 121 -4.28 -9.73 12.63
C LEU A 121 -4.85 -9.99 11.24
N GLY A 122 -3.92 -10.29 10.33
CA GLY A 122 -3.89 -11.69 9.93
C GLY A 122 -3.77 -12.57 11.19
N ILE A 123 -4.88 -13.18 11.58
CA ILE A 123 -5.10 -14.26 12.56
C ILE A 123 -3.89 -14.63 13.45
N SER A 124 -3.94 -14.36 14.76
CA SER A 124 -2.97 -14.89 15.74
C SER A 124 -3.42 -16.25 16.26
N GLY A 125 -2.44 -17.13 16.52
CA GLY A 125 -2.65 -18.46 17.09
C GLY A 125 -2.32 -19.63 16.17
N MET A 126 -1.96 -19.38 14.90
CA MET A 126 -1.31 -20.39 14.06
C MET A 126 0.21 -20.31 14.22
N PRO A 127 0.95 -21.43 14.21
CA PRO A 127 2.40 -21.36 14.07
C PRO A 127 2.75 -20.59 12.79
N ASP A 128 3.68 -19.63 12.90
CA ASP A 128 4.11 -18.79 11.77
C ASP A 128 4.63 -19.65 10.61
N GLU A 129 5.22 -20.80 10.93
CA GLU A 129 5.78 -21.77 10.00
C GLU A 129 5.38 -23.21 10.35
N ILE A 130 5.17 -24.02 9.33
CA ILE A 130 4.91 -25.45 9.42
C ILE A 130 5.98 -26.20 8.64
N ASP A 131 6.83 -26.94 9.33
CA ASP A 131 7.79 -27.82 8.67
C ASP A 131 7.14 -29.14 8.22
N SER A 132 7.30 -29.46 6.93
CA SER A 132 6.89 -30.74 6.35
C SER A 132 8.06 -31.41 5.61
N PRO A 133 8.01 -32.74 5.36
CA PRO A 133 9.01 -33.43 4.54
C PRO A 133 9.15 -32.87 3.11
N THR A 134 8.19 -32.06 2.67
CA THR A 134 8.11 -31.41 1.36
C THR A 134 8.44 -29.91 1.38
N GLY A 135 8.87 -29.38 2.53
CA GLY A 135 9.23 -27.97 2.73
C GLY A 135 8.46 -27.28 3.85
N THR A 136 8.88 -26.06 4.19
CA THR A 136 8.25 -25.20 5.20
C THR A 136 7.10 -24.39 4.60
N ILE A 137 5.97 -24.34 5.29
CA ILE A 137 4.78 -23.55 4.92
C ILE A 137 4.67 -22.38 5.92
N ASP A 138 4.93 -21.15 5.46
CA ASP A 138 4.70 -19.92 6.24
C ASP A 138 3.23 -19.49 6.13
N LEU A 139 2.49 -19.55 7.25
CA LEU A 139 1.09 -19.17 7.33
C LEU A 139 0.88 -17.69 7.65
N SER A 140 1.89 -17.02 8.24
CA SER A 140 1.85 -15.60 8.62
C SER A 140 1.83 -14.67 7.40
N SER A 141 2.35 -15.14 6.27
CA SER A 141 2.46 -14.41 5.00
C SER A 141 1.15 -14.34 4.20
N LEU A 142 0.19 -15.24 4.44
CA LEU A 142 -1.09 -15.34 3.70
C LEU A 142 -1.95 -14.07 3.78
N PHE A 143 -1.83 -13.30 4.87
CA PHE A 143 -2.69 -12.13 5.16
C PHE A 143 -1.97 -10.79 4.98
N LYS A 144 -0.71 -10.78 4.54
CA LYS A 144 0.13 -9.58 4.50
C LYS A 144 0.37 -9.03 3.08
N ILE A 145 -0.53 -9.34 2.13
CA ILE A 145 -0.43 -8.94 0.73
C ILE A 145 -0.86 -7.49 0.55
N ASN A 146 0.10 -6.62 0.26
CA ASN A 146 -0.18 -5.27 -0.24
C ASN A 146 0.00 -5.22 -1.76
N GLY A 147 -0.82 -4.43 -2.44
CA GLY A 147 -0.69 -4.20 -3.88
C GLY A 147 0.56 -3.40 -4.20
N MET A 148 1.57 -4.07 -4.76
CA MET A 148 2.91 -3.51 -4.92
C MET A 148 3.32 -3.74 -6.37
N SER A 149 3.45 -2.73 -7.22
CA SER A 149 3.61 -2.95 -8.67
C SER A 149 4.31 -1.77 -9.31
N ASN A 150 5.17 -2.06 -10.28
CA ASN A 150 5.86 -1.03 -11.05
C ASN A 150 5.54 -1.09 -12.55
N ALA A 151 5.73 0.05 -13.20
CA ALA A 151 5.67 0.19 -14.65
C ALA A 151 6.63 1.31 -15.07
N LEU A 152 7.43 1.05 -16.11
CA LEU A 152 8.29 2.04 -16.74
C LEU A 152 8.11 1.97 -18.25
N LEU A 153 7.68 3.09 -18.84
CA LEU A 153 7.40 3.21 -20.27
C LEU A 153 8.19 4.38 -20.83
N VAL A 154 8.81 4.21 -21.99
CA VAL A 154 9.53 5.26 -22.73
C VAL A 154 8.89 5.42 -24.11
N GLY A 155 8.54 6.65 -24.46
CA GLY A 155 7.87 6.99 -25.71
C GLY A 155 8.81 6.93 -26.92
N ALA A 156 8.23 6.72 -28.10
CA ALA A 156 8.93 6.45 -29.37
C ALA A 156 10.12 7.37 -29.70
N LYS A 157 10.01 8.67 -29.40
CA LYS A 157 11.05 9.67 -29.73
C LYS A 157 12.37 9.44 -28.99
N GLU A 158 12.32 8.76 -27.86
CA GLU A 158 13.44 8.55 -26.96
C GLU A 158 14.05 7.16 -27.08
N THR A 159 13.66 6.37 -28.08
CA THR A 159 14.10 4.99 -28.25
C THR A 159 14.87 4.78 -29.54
N ARG A 160 15.79 3.82 -29.54
CA ARG A 160 16.62 3.51 -30.73
C ARG A 160 15.81 2.97 -31.90
N THR A 161 14.68 2.33 -31.63
CA THR A 161 13.81 1.73 -32.64
C THR A 161 12.82 2.73 -33.22
N GLY A 162 12.66 3.92 -32.62
CA GLY A 162 11.60 4.85 -32.98
C GLY A 162 10.20 4.37 -32.56
N HIS A 163 10.12 3.39 -31.64
CA HIS A 163 8.89 2.81 -31.13
C HIS A 163 8.90 2.75 -29.59
N PRO A 164 7.75 2.84 -28.92
CA PRO A 164 7.69 2.75 -27.47
C PRO A 164 8.33 1.48 -26.90
N LEU A 165 8.97 1.63 -25.75
CA LEU A 165 9.54 0.53 -24.98
C LEU A 165 8.91 0.51 -23.59
N VAL A 166 8.51 -0.67 -23.12
CA VAL A 166 7.91 -0.80 -21.78
C VAL A 166 8.47 -1.98 -21.00
N VAL A 167 8.55 -1.79 -19.69
CA VAL A 167 8.72 -2.86 -18.70
C VAL A 167 7.55 -2.76 -17.73
N PHE A 168 6.74 -3.80 -17.68
CA PHE A 168 5.60 -3.94 -16.77
C PHE A 168 5.94 -4.94 -15.68
N GLY A 169 5.67 -4.58 -14.43
CA GLY A 169 6.01 -5.41 -13.27
C GLY A 169 4.93 -5.40 -12.18
N PRO A 170 3.82 -6.15 -12.35
CA PRO A 170 2.93 -6.46 -11.24
C PRO A 170 3.64 -7.31 -10.16
N GLN A 171 3.62 -6.87 -8.90
CA GLN A 171 4.08 -7.65 -7.73
C GLN A 171 2.86 -8.04 -6.88
N THR A 172 2.39 -9.27 -7.05
CA THR A 172 1.20 -9.82 -6.39
C THR A 172 1.57 -10.81 -5.28
N GLY A 173 2.80 -10.72 -4.77
CA GLY A 173 3.39 -11.69 -3.84
C GLY A 173 3.94 -12.94 -4.53
N TYR A 174 4.56 -13.79 -3.72
CA TYR A 174 5.19 -15.03 -4.16
C TYR A 174 4.46 -16.20 -3.50
N PHE A 175 3.72 -16.98 -4.30
CA PHE A 175 2.91 -18.10 -3.82
C PHE A 175 3.30 -19.39 -4.54
N ASN A 176 3.10 -20.52 -3.86
CA ASN A 176 3.15 -21.84 -4.50
C ASN A 176 1.91 -22.70 -4.15
N PRO A 177 1.03 -23.02 -5.12
CA PRO A 177 1.03 -22.53 -6.51
C PRO A 177 0.82 -21.01 -6.59
N GLN A 178 1.31 -20.39 -7.66
CA GLN A 178 1.26 -18.95 -7.84
C GLN A 178 -0.17 -18.44 -8.10
N LEU A 179 -0.50 -17.27 -7.53
CA LEU A 179 -1.78 -16.58 -7.65
C LEU A 179 -2.05 -16.10 -9.09
N LEU A 180 -1.01 -15.86 -9.88
CA LEU A 180 -1.09 -15.54 -11.31
C LEU A 180 -0.91 -16.81 -12.15
N SER A 181 -1.81 -16.99 -13.12
CA SER A 181 -1.72 -18.03 -14.14
C SER A 181 -1.48 -17.40 -15.51
N GLU A 182 -0.44 -17.84 -16.21
CA GLU A 182 -0.23 -17.45 -17.61
C GLU A 182 -1.24 -18.18 -18.50
N GLN A 183 -1.80 -17.47 -19.48
CA GLN A 183 -2.77 -18.00 -20.42
C GLN A 183 -2.71 -17.28 -21.77
N VAL A 184 -3.26 -17.97 -22.77
CA VAL A 184 -3.47 -17.43 -24.11
C VAL A 184 -4.94 -17.67 -24.49
N LEU A 185 -5.64 -16.61 -24.87
CA LEU A 185 -7.02 -16.64 -25.31
C LEU A 185 -7.08 -16.19 -26.77
N MET A 186 -7.57 -17.06 -27.64
CA MET A 186 -7.77 -16.77 -29.07
C MET A 186 -9.15 -17.24 -29.50
N GLY A 187 -9.97 -16.32 -29.99
CA GLY A 187 -11.32 -16.60 -30.48
C GLY A 187 -12.02 -15.34 -30.99
N PRO A 188 -13.27 -15.45 -31.46
CA PRO A 188 -14.04 -14.28 -31.89
C PRO A 188 -14.13 -13.24 -30.77
N GLY A 189 -13.69 -12.01 -31.03
CA GLY A 189 -13.71 -10.91 -30.06
C GLY A 189 -12.69 -10.99 -28.91
N VAL A 190 -11.75 -11.95 -28.95
CA VAL A 190 -10.67 -12.06 -27.96
C VAL A 190 -9.36 -12.52 -28.60
N PHE A 191 -8.30 -11.74 -28.41
CA PHE A 191 -6.94 -12.13 -28.80
C PHE A 191 -5.96 -11.54 -27.79
N ALA A 192 -5.54 -12.36 -26.82
CA ALA A 192 -4.67 -11.90 -25.75
C ALA A 192 -3.78 -13.01 -25.20
N ARG A 193 -2.59 -12.63 -24.75
CA ARG A 193 -1.67 -13.45 -23.96
C ARG A 193 -1.20 -12.67 -22.75
N GLY A 194 -1.08 -13.33 -21.61
CA GLY A 194 -0.56 -12.72 -20.40
C GLY A 194 -0.96 -13.54 -19.19
N VAL A 195 -1.20 -12.86 -18.07
CA VAL A 195 -1.59 -13.50 -16.81
C VAL A 195 -2.95 -13.01 -16.33
N SER A 196 -3.60 -13.87 -15.56
CA SER A 196 -4.82 -13.57 -14.80
C SER A 196 -4.71 -14.18 -13.40
N PHE A 197 -5.44 -13.62 -12.45
CA PHE A 197 -5.57 -14.23 -11.14
C PHE A 197 -6.23 -15.62 -11.25
N ALA A 198 -5.72 -16.59 -10.49
CA ALA A 198 -6.26 -17.93 -10.45
C ALA A 198 -7.74 -17.88 -10.02
N GLY A 199 -8.63 -18.41 -10.85
CA GLY A 199 -10.09 -18.33 -10.66
C GLY A 199 -10.81 -17.23 -11.44
N THR A 200 -10.10 -16.26 -12.04
CA THR A 200 -10.68 -15.19 -12.91
C THR A 200 -10.20 -15.26 -14.36
N GLN A 201 -9.72 -16.43 -14.79
CA GLN A 201 -9.09 -16.74 -16.08
C GLN A 201 -10.00 -16.61 -17.33
N LEU A 202 -11.18 -16.00 -17.22
CA LEU A 202 -12.08 -15.73 -18.35
C LEU A 202 -11.49 -14.74 -19.36
N VAL A 203 -10.56 -13.89 -18.92
CA VAL A 203 -9.90 -12.82 -19.68
C VAL A 203 -8.46 -12.71 -19.21
N VAL A 204 -7.55 -12.23 -20.06
CA VAL A 204 -6.20 -11.82 -19.64
C VAL A 204 -6.30 -10.48 -18.92
N GLU A 205 -5.87 -10.40 -17.67
CA GLU A 205 -5.97 -9.16 -16.87
C GLU A 205 -4.74 -8.27 -17.05
N LEU A 206 -3.56 -8.88 -17.23
CA LEU A 206 -2.28 -8.20 -17.42
C LEU A 206 -1.52 -8.90 -18.55
N GLY A 207 -1.20 -8.19 -19.64
CA GLY A 207 -0.72 -8.90 -20.82
C GLY A 207 -0.58 -8.05 -22.06
N HIS A 208 -0.76 -8.68 -23.20
CA HIS A 208 -0.73 -8.04 -24.49
C HIS A 208 -1.74 -8.65 -25.46
N GLY A 209 -2.21 -7.80 -26.37
CA GLY A 209 -3.10 -8.16 -27.45
C GLY A 209 -2.31 -8.39 -28.75
N LEU A 210 -2.94 -8.05 -29.87
CA LEU A 210 -2.36 -8.25 -31.20
C LEU A 210 -1.26 -7.22 -31.53
N ASP A 211 -1.44 -5.96 -31.15
CA ASP A 211 -0.56 -4.84 -31.48
C ASP A 211 -0.43 -3.79 -30.35
N TYR A 212 -0.86 -4.16 -29.14
CA TYR A 212 -0.74 -3.34 -27.93
C TYR A 212 -0.51 -4.21 -26.70
N ALA A 213 -0.01 -3.60 -25.62
CA ALA A 213 0.17 -4.25 -24.32
C ALA A 213 -0.38 -3.39 -23.18
N TRP A 214 -0.76 -4.05 -22.10
CA TRP A 214 -1.24 -3.38 -20.89
C TRP A 214 -0.78 -4.06 -19.60
N SER A 215 -0.71 -3.26 -18.55
CA SER A 215 -0.50 -3.74 -17.19
C SER A 215 -1.07 -2.73 -16.20
N ALA A 216 -1.16 -3.11 -14.93
CA ALA A 216 -1.57 -2.25 -13.84
C ALA A 216 -0.48 -2.07 -12.79
N THR A 217 -0.59 -0.96 -12.06
CA THR A 217 -0.16 -0.87 -10.66
C THR A 217 -1.37 -0.54 -9.79
N SER A 218 -1.41 -0.94 -8.52
CA SER A 218 -2.47 -0.47 -7.61
C SER A 218 -2.37 1.05 -7.47
N SER A 219 -3.46 1.77 -7.76
CA SER A 219 -3.49 3.24 -7.57
C SER A 219 -3.73 3.59 -6.11
N GLY A 220 -4.48 2.74 -5.40
CA GLY A 220 -4.97 3.01 -4.05
C GLY A 220 -5.69 4.35 -3.97
N SER A 221 -6.38 4.73 -5.05
CA SER A 221 -7.32 5.85 -5.03
C SER A 221 -8.47 5.53 -4.09
N ASP A 222 -9.03 6.58 -3.51
CA ASP A 222 -9.95 6.46 -2.40
C ASP A 222 -11.35 6.02 -2.85
N ASN A 223 -11.73 4.79 -2.52
CA ASN A 223 -13.00 4.18 -2.90
C ASN A 223 -13.70 3.46 -1.75
N ILE A 224 -13.22 3.65 -0.52
CA ILE A 224 -13.76 3.11 0.72
C ILE A 224 -13.91 4.27 1.72
N ASP A 225 -15.11 4.42 2.27
CA ASP A 225 -15.43 5.41 3.29
C ASP A 225 -15.77 4.75 4.64
N THR A 226 -15.52 5.46 5.74
CA THR A 226 -16.03 5.10 7.08
C THR A 226 -17.29 5.89 7.43
N VAL A 227 -18.38 5.19 7.75
CA VAL A 227 -19.70 5.76 8.08
C VAL A 227 -20.09 5.48 9.53
N ALA A 228 -20.57 6.50 10.24
CA ALA A 228 -21.15 6.41 11.58
C ALA A 228 -22.69 6.30 11.50
N GLU A 229 -23.19 5.10 11.76
CA GLU A 229 -24.61 4.74 11.75
C GLU A 229 -25.20 4.91 13.15
N THR A 230 -26.23 5.74 13.31
CA THR A 230 -26.83 5.95 14.64
C THR A 230 -27.58 4.69 15.09
N LEU A 231 -27.21 4.13 16.24
CA LEU A 231 -27.87 2.96 16.79
C LEU A 231 -29.25 3.29 17.38
N CYS A 232 -30.13 2.30 17.35
CA CYS A 232 -31.47 2.40 17.92
C CYS A 232 -31.93 1.01 18.40
N ASN A 233 -33.03 0.99 19.17
CA ASN A 233 -33.76 -0.24 19.50
C ASN A 233 -35.20 -0.12 19.00
N ALA A 234 -35.71 -1.18 18.39
CA ALA A 234 -37.06 -1.20 17.81
C ALA A 234 -38.17 -1.12 18.88
N ASP A 235 -37.87 -1.51 20.11
CA ASP A 235 -38.77 -1.45 21.27
C ASP A 235 -38.82 -0.06 21.93
N GLY A 236 -38.06 0.92 21.42
CA GLY A 236 -37.98 2.28 21.97
C GLY A 236 -37.11 2.42 23.23
N SER A 237 -36.47 1.35 23.70
CA SER A 237 -35.51 1.42 24.80
C SER A 237 -34.29 2.27 24.42
N LYS A 238 -33.58 2.78 25.44
CA LYS A 238 -32.40 3.63 25.23
C LYS A 238 -31.30 2.83 24.49
N PRO A 239 -30.82 3.29 23.32
CA PRO A 239 -29.76 2.59 22.61
C PRO A 239 -28.46 2.61 23.40
N THR A 240 -27.69 1.54 23.24
CA THR A 240 -26.31 1.37 23.75
C THR A 240 -25.41 0.85 22.63
N VAL A 241 -24.11 0.69 22.89
CA VAL A 241 -23.18 0.06 21.95
C VAL A 241 -23.44 -1.43 21.73
N SER A 242 -24.39 -2.03 22.46
CA SER A 242 -24.84 -3.41 22.24
C SER A 242 -26.07 -3.50 21.33
N SER A 243 -26.62 -2.36 20.88
CA SER A 243 -27.81 -2.34 20.02
C SER A 243 -27.49 -2.94 18.64
N THR A 244 -28.41 -3.75 18.13
CA THR A 244 -28.26 -4.47 16.85
C THR A 244 -29.10 -3.88 15.72
N SER A 245 -29.71 -2.71 15.95
CA SER A 245 -30.48 -1.95 14.97
C SER A 245 -29.90 -0.55 14.78
N TYR A 246 -30.14 0.04 13.63
CA TYR A 246 -29.67 1.38 13.26
C TYR A 246 -30.79 2.20 12.60
N ARG A 247 -30.64 3.52 12.65
CA ARG A 247 -31.58 4.45 12.02
C ARG A 247 -31.26 4.58 10.54
N LYS A 248 -32.06 3.94 9.68
CA LYS A 248 -31.94 4.12 8.23
C LYS A 248 -32.44 5.51 7.80
N ASP A 249 -32.13 5.88 6.56
CA ASP A 249 -32.71 7.05 5.91
C ASP A 249 -34.24 7.11 6.07
N GLY A 250 -34.75 8.30 6.40
CA GLY A 250 -36.16 8.50 6.76
C GLY A 250 -36.48 8.24 8.24
N GLY A 251 -35.49 7.85 9.05
CA GLY A 251 -35.58 7.82 10.52
C GLY A 251 -36.11 6.51 11.13
N ALA A 252 -36.48 5.53 10.32
CA ALA A 252 -36.94 4.24 10.82
C ALA A 252 -35.80 3.43 11.48
N CYS A 253 -36.09 2.81 12.62
CA CYS A 253 -35.17 1.89 13.28
C CYS A 253 -35.29 0.51 12.63
N VAL A 254 -34.20 0.00 12.05
CA VAL A 254 -34.19 -1.30 11.36
C VAL A 254 -33.04 -2.17 11.86
N PRO A 255 -33.23 -3.50 11.92
CA PRO A 255 -32.16 -4.40 12.32
C PRO A 255 -31.02 -4.38 11.30
N MET A 256 -29.79 -4.49 11.80
CA MET A 256 -28.66 -4.85 10.96
C MET A 256 -28.86 -6.26 10.42
N GLN A 257 -28.37 -6.52 9.21
CA GLN A 257 -28.27 -7.87 8.70
C GLN A 257 -27.19 -8.61 9.49
N TYR A 258 -27.52 -9.78 10.03
CA TYR A 258 -26.60 -10.64 10.77
C TYR A 258 -26.37 -11.93 10.01
N ASN A 259 -25.10 -12.28 9.82
CA ASN A 259 -24.68 -13.59 9.36
C ASN A 259 -23.64 -14.15 10.33
N GLU A 260 -23.68 -15.46 10.56
CA GLU A 260 -22.68 -16.18 11.33
C GLU A 260 -21.98 -17.16 10.40
N HIS A 261 -20.69 -16.95 10.17
CA HIS A 261 -19.85 -17.88 9.45
C HIS A 261 -19.17 -18.82 10.44
N LYS A 262 -19.21 -20.13 10.16
CA LYS A 262 -18.63 -21.15 11.03
C LYS A 262 -17.53 -21.87 10.29
N GLU A 263 -16.34 -21.91 10.89
CA GLU A 263 -15.25 -22.74 10.39
C GLU A 263 -14.83 -23.72 11.49
N THR A 264 -14.95 -25.01 11.19
CA THR A 264 -14.42 -26.05 12.06
C THR A 264 -12.97 -26.30 11.68
N THR A 265 -12.06 -25.91 12.56
CA THR A 265 -10.66 -26.33 12.47
C THR A 265 -10.58 -27.82 12.78
N THR A 266 -9.84 -28.56 11.97
CA THR A 266 -9.57 -29.98 12.20
C THR A 266 -8.09 -30.17 12.46
N PRO A 267 -7.70 -30.97 13.48
CA PRO A 267 -6.30 -31.26 13.75
C PRO A 267 -5.59 -31.73 12.50
N ASN A 268 -4.42 -31.17 12.25
CA ASN A 268 -3.50 -31.67 11.24
C ASN A 268 -2.11 -31.84 11.86
N ILE A 269 -1.19 -32.50 11.14
CA ILE A 269 0.16 -32.81 11.62
C ILE A 269 0.90 -31.56 12.15
N SER A 270 0.52 -30.39 11.63
CA SER A 270 1.12 -29.10 11.93
C SER A 270 0.38 -28.26 12.97
N ALA A 271 -0.81 -28.68 13.39
CA ALA A 271 -1.62 -28.05 14.43
C ALA A 271 -2.41 -29.14 15.16
N PRO A 272 -1.79 -29.89 16.09
CA PRO A 272 -2.37 -31.10 16.70
C PRO A 272 -3.47 -30.83 17.75
N GLY A 273 -4.14 -29.68 17.70
CA GLY A 273 -5.19 -29.30 18.65
C GLY A 273 -6.50 -30.07 18.45
N LEU A 274 -7.37 -30.10 19.47
CA LEU A 274 -8.72 -30.65 19.32
C LEU A 274 -9.52 -29.85 18.27
N PRO A 275 -10.44 -30.50 17.52
CA PRO A 275 -11.30 -29.76 16.60
C PRO A 275 -12.03 -28.63 17.33
N SER A 276 -11.88 -27.40 16.84
CA SER A 276 -12.58 -26.23 17.38
C SER A 276 -13.45 -25.61 16.30
N THR A 277 -14.65 -25.16 16.66
CA THR A 277 -15.50 -24.41 15.74
C THR A 277 -15.36 -22.94 16.05
N LEU A 278 -14.72 -22.21 15.13
CA LEU A 278 -14.66 -20.76 15.12
C LEU A 278 -15.97 -20.21 14.58
N LYS A 279 -16.54 -19.23 15.25
CA LYS A 279 -17.77 -18.54 14.82
C LYS A 279 -17.46 -17.08 14.59
N PHE A 280 -17.57 -16.65 13.34
CA PHE A 280 -17.34 -15.27 12.93
C PHE A 280 -18.67 -14.58 12.72
N GLN A 281 -18.92 -13.52 13.50
CA GLN A 281 -20.09 -12.68 13.34
C GLN A 281 -19.87 -11.64 12.24
N VAL A 282 -20.85 -11.45 11.37
CA VAL A 282 -20.84 -10.41 10.33
C VAL A 282 -22.11 -9.60 10.45
N TRP A 283 -21.94 -8.32 10.77
CA TRP A 283 -23.02 -7.34 10.87
C TRP A 283 -22.95 -6.36 9.69
N ARG A 284 -24.11 -6.09 9.08
CA ARG A 284 -24.18 -5.24 7.88
C ARG A 284 -25.35 -4.25 7.94
N THR A 285 -25.07 -3.00 7.55
CA THR A 285 -26.08 -1.94 7.30
C THR A 285 -26.26 -1.70 5.80
N ASN A 286 -27.05 -0.69 5.42
CA ASN A 286 -27.19 -0.29 4.02
C ASN A 286 -25.88 0.24 3.45
N HIS A 287 -25.05 0.92 4.26
CA HIS A 287 -23.77 1.48 3.85
C HIS A 287 -22.65 0.43 3.80
N GLY A 288 -22.73 -0.68 4.54
CA GLY A 288 -21.73 -1.75 4.40
C GLY A 288 -21.54 -2.63 5.63
N ILE A 289 -20.33 -3.17 5.78
CA ILE A 289 -19.99 -4.07 6.90
C ILE A 289 -19.60 -3.24 8.12
N MET A 290 -20.29 -3.48 9.23
CA MET A 290 -19.97 -2.86 10.51
C MET A 290 -18.65 -3.41 11.03
N GLN A 291 -17.68 -2.53 11.26
CA GLN A 291 -16.39 -2.88 11.85
C GLN A 291 -16.51 -2.97 13.36
N THR A 292 -17.10 -1.97 14.03
CA THR A 292 -17.26 -1.94 15.49
C THR A 292 -18.44 -1.06 15.89
N ARG A 293 -18.75 -0.99 17.19
CA ARG A 293 -19.74 -0.08 17.78
C ARG A 293 -19.06 0.77 18.86
N THR A 294 -19.39 2.06 18.88
CA THR A 294 -18.81 3.01 19.83
C THR A 294 -19.76 4.18 20.05
N THR A 295 -19.29 5.32 20.57
CA THR A 295 -20.07 6.55 20.70
C THR A 295 -19.43 7.71 19.94
N VAL A 296 -20.27 8.65 19.49
CA VAL A 296 -19.86 9.97 19.01
C VAL A 296 -20.61 10.99 19.84
N LYS A 297 -19.90 11.78 20.67
CA LYS A 297 -20.50 12.72 21.63
C LYS A 297 -21.55 12.04 22.53
N GLY A 298 -21.27 10.81 22.96
CA GLY A 298 -22.16 9.98 23.78
C GLY A 298 -23.34 9.35 23.04
N VAL A 299 -23.52 9.61 21.73
CA VAL A 299 -24.52 8.93 20.90
C VAL A 299 -23.97 7.58 20.45
N PRO A 300 -24.61 6.44 20.77
CA PRO A 300 -24.16 5.14 20.30
C PRO A 300 -24.27 5.01 18.78
N VAL A 301 -23.19 4.57 18.15
CA VAL A 301 -23.05 4.41 16.71
C VAL A 301 -22.43 3.06 16.34
N ALA A 302 -22.78 2.56 15.17
CA ALA A 302 -22.01 1.55 14.45
C ALA A 302 -21.02 2.24 13.50
N VAL A 303 -19.77 1.82 13.51
CA VAL A 303 -18.74 2.24 12.56
C VAL A 303 -18.76 1.24 11.41
N VAL A 304 -19.04 1.71 10.20
CA VAL A 304 -19.29 0.89 9.02
C VAL A 304 -18.30 1.24 7.91
N THR A 305 -17.76 0.22 7.26
CA THR A 305 -16.95 0.40 6.04
C THR A 305 -17.85 0.32 4.82
N GLU A 306 -17.93 1.41 4.08
CA GLU A 306 -18.66 1.54 2.82
C GLU A 306 -17.70 1.45 1.65
N ARG A 307 -17.84 0.39 0.84
CA ARG A 307 -17.06 0.22 -0.38
C ARG A 307 -17.92 0.58 -1.58
N SER A 308 -17.48 1.56 -2.36
CA SER A 308 -18.14 2.00 -3.61
C SER A 308 -18.42 0.89 -4.64
N THR A 309 -17.62 -0.18 -4.60
CA THR A 309 -17.69 -1.33 -5.51
C THR A 309 -18.47 -2.52 -4.96
N TYR A 310 -19.03 -2.41 -3.74
CA TYR A 310 -19.86 -3.47 -3.18
C TYR A 310 -21.07 -3.79 -4.08
N GLY A 311 -21.30 -5.07 -4.36
CA GLY A 311 -22.36 -5.53 -5.26
C GLY A 311 -22.07 -5.28 -6.75
N ARG A 312 -20.86 -4.82 -7.08
CA ARG A 312 -20.37 -4.57 -8.44
C ARG A 312 -19.04 -5.27 -8.70
N GLU A 313 -18.71 -6.30 -7.94
CA GLU A 313 -17.44 -7.02 -8.04
C GLU A 313 -17.24 -7.62 -9.44
N ALA A 314 -18.31 -8.11 -10.06
CA ALA A 314 -18.28 -8.61 -11.43
C ALA A 314 -18.26 -7.50 -12.51
N ALA A 315 -18.54 -6.24 -12.17
CA ALA A 315 -18.71 -5.17 -13.17
C ALA A 315 -17.41 -4.84 -13.93
N SER A 316 -16.26 -4.96 -13.25
CA SER A 316 -14.94 -4.71 -13.85
C SER A 316 -14.62 -5.63 -15.03
N ILE A 317 -15.32 -6.77 -15.17
CA ILE A 317 -15.15 -7.68 -16.31
C ILE A 317 -15.39 -6.98 -17.66
N LEU A 318 -16.23 -5.93 -17.67
CA LEU A 318 -16.51 -5.17 -18.88
C LEU A 318 -15.26 -4.48 -19.41
N GLY A 319 -14.49 -3.82 -18.53
CA GLY A 319 -13.23 -3.20 -18.90
C GLY A 319 -12.16 -4.22 -19.27
N PHE A 320 -12.01 -5.28 -18.48
CA PHE A 320 -11.05 -6.35 -18.78
C PHE A 320 -11.34 -7.05 -20.11
N SER A 321 -12.59 -7.40 -20.39
CA SER A 321 -12.99 -7.99 -21.68
C SER A 321 -12.68 -7.07 -22.85
N ARG A 322 -12.83 -5.76 -22.70
CA ARG A 322 -12.46 -4.78 -23.73
C ARG A 322 -10.95 -4.75 -23.98
N PHE A 323 -10.10 -4.82 -22.94
CA PHE A 323 -8.65 -4.95 -23.15
C PHE A 323 -8.27 -6.15 -24.00
N ASN A 324 -9.03 -7.24 -23.88
CA ASN A 324 -8.80 -8.48 -24.61
C ASN A 324 -9.37 -8.45 -26.04
N ASN A 325 -10.20 -7.45 -26.36
CA ASN A 325 -10.91 -7.38 -27.62
C ASN A 325 -10.20 -6.44 -28.63
N PRO A 326 -9.55 -7.00 -29.66
CA PRO A 326 -8.82 -6.23 -30.65
C PRO A 326 -9.74 -5.37 -31.55
N ASP A 327 -11.04 -5.64 -31.61
CA ASP A 327 -12.02 -4.80 -32.34
C ASP A 327 -12.43 -3.56 -31.53
N TYR A 328 -12.24 -3.60 -30.20
CA TYR A 328 -12.50 -2.46 -29.31
C TYR A 328 -11.27 -1.60 -29.11
N VAL A 329 -10.16 -2.19 -28.65
CA VAL A 329 -8.91 -1.44 -28.41
C VAL A 329 -8.12 -1.36 -29.71
N LYS A 330 -8.09 -0.15 -30.27
CA LYS A 330 -7.42 0.19 -31.54
C LYS A 330 -6.30 1.22 -31.34
N ASP A 331 -6.28 1.89 -30.20
CA ASP A 331 -5.34 2.94 -29.86
C ASP A 331 -5.38 3.25 -28.35
N ALA A 332 -4.51 4.17 -27.93
CA ALA A 332 -4.46 4.65 -26.56
C ALA A 332 -5.80 5.28 -26.09
N THR A 333 -6.61 5.87 -26.98
CA THR A 333 -7.88 6.51 -26.59
C THR A 333 -8.93 5.46 -26.20
N THR A 334 -9.12 4.47 -27.07
CA THR A 334 -10.03 3.34 -26.85
C THR A 334 -9.58 2.48 -25.68
N PHE A 335 -8.27 2.34 -25.46
CA PHE A 335 -7.75 1.73 -24.23
C PHE A 335 -8.21 2.46 -22.96
N LYS A 336 -8.08 3.80 -22.89
CA LYS A 336 -8.54 4.55 -21.70
C LYS A 336 -10.04 4.40 -21.46
N GLN A 337 -10.84 4.34 -22.52
CA GLN A 337 -12.29 4.07 -22.42
C GLN A 337 -12.57 2.65 -21.90
N ALA A 338 -11.76 1.66 -22.28
CA ALA A 338 -11.83 0.31 -21.72
C ALA A 338 -11.46 0.32 -20.22
N ALA A 339 -10.37 1.00 -19.85
CA ALA A 339 -9.91 1.12 -18.47
C ALA A 339 -10.95 1.81 -17.56
N ASN A 340 -11.71 2.78 -18.07
CA ASN A 340 -12.82 3.42 -17.35
C ASN A 340 -13.98 2.47 -17.03
N GLY A 341 -14.05 1.29 -17.68
CA GLY A 341 -15.01 0.23 -17.36
C GLY A 341 -14.59 -0.65 -16.17
N ILE A 342 -13.47 -0.33 -15.51
CA ILE A 342 -12.94 -1.06 -14.35
C ILE A 342 -13.26 -0.25 -13.09
N ASP A 343 -14.11 -0.81 -12.23
CA ASP A 343 -14.58 -0.16 -10.99
C ASP A 343 -13.52 -0.24 -9.87
N TYR A 344 -12.50 -1.07 -10.01
CA TYR A 344 -11.38 -1.20 -9.07
C TYR A 344 -10.30 -0.13 -9.26
N THR A 345 -9.58 0.21 -8.18
CA THR A 345 -8.61 1.33 -8.19
C THR A 345 -7.22 0.91 -8.68
N PHE A 346 -7.05 0.96 -9.99
CA PHE A 346 -5.79 0.62 -10.68
C PHE A 346 -5.30 1.74 -11.59
N ASN A 347 -3.99 1.93 -11.58
CA ASN A 347 -3.22 2.67 -12.55
C ASN A 347 -2.97 1.77 -13.77
N TRP A 348 -3.65 1.99 -14.89
CA TRP A 348 -3.50 1.24 -16.12
C TRP A 348 -2.50 1.89 -17.08
N PHE A 349 -1.63 1.07 -17.63
CA PHE A 349 -0.61 1.46 -18.60
C PHE A 349 -0.87 0.78 -19.93
N TYR A 350 -0.59 1.50 -21.01
CA TYR A 350 -0.73 1.02 -22.38
C TYR A 350 0.50 1.39 -23.19
N ALA A 351 0.88 0.48 -24.09
CA ALA A 351 1.79 0.81 -25.18
C ALA A 351 1.43 0.07 -26.46
N ASP A 352 1.58 0.77 -27.58
CA ASP A 352 1.58 0.20 -28.92
C ASP A 352 2.84 0.65 -29.69
N ASN A 353 2.83 0.58 -31.02
CA ASN A 353 3.99 0.97 -31.83
C ASN A 353 4.25 2.49 -31.92
N ARG A 354 3.40 3.34 -31.37
CA ARG A 354 3.51 4.81 -31.45
C ARG A 354 3.35 5.47 -30.08
N ASP A 355 2.39 5.00 -29.30
CA ASP A 355 1.86 5.69 -28.14
C ASP A 355 2.15 4.93 -26.85
N ILE A 356 2.49 5.69 -25.80
CA ILE A 356 2.37 5.25 -24.40
C ILE A 356 1.21 6.00 -23.75
N ALA A 357 0.44 5.31 -22.90
CA ALA A 357 -0.69 5.92 -22.23
C ALA A 357 -0.91 5.42 -20.81
N PHE A 358 -1.63 6.24 -20.05
CA PHE A 358 -1.92 6.07 -18.64
C PHE A 358 -3.38 6.42 -18.34
N PHE A 359 -4.04 5.62 -17.49
CA PHE A 359 -5.37 5.89 -16.94
C PHE A 359 -5.51 5.35 -15.52
N SER A 360 -5.86 6.17 -14.53
CA SER A 360 -6.20 5.72 -13.17
C SER A 360 -7.69 5.43 -13.08
N SER A 361 -8.06 4.15 -13.04
CA SER A 361 -9.43 3.65 -12.91
C SER A 361 -9.94 3.61 -11.47
N GLY A 362 -11.24 3.38 -11.31
CA GLY A 362 -11.89 3.23 -10.01
C GLY A 362 -13.31 3.77 -9.99
N ARG A 363 -14.14 3.23 -9.11
CA ARG A 363 -15.46 3.76 -8.81
C ARG A 363 -15.38 4.82 -7.73
N LEU A 364 -14.88 5.99 -8.11
CA LEU A 364 -14.48 7.04 -7.17
C LEU A 364 -15.68 7.93 -6.77
N PRO A 365 -16.06 8.01 -5.49
CA PRO A 365 -17.23 8.76 -5.04
C PRO A 365 -17.04 10.27 -5.18
N VAL A 366 -18.09 10.98 -5.60
CA VAL A 366 -18.18 12.44 -5.45
C VAL A 366 -18.75 12.74 -4.07
N ARG A 367 -17.87 12.90 -3.09
CA ARG A 367 -18.20 13.07 -1.67
C ARG A 367 -18.99 14.36 -1.43
N ALA A 368 -19.91 14.30 -0.47
CA ALA A 368 -20.81 15.41 -0.16
C ALA A 368 -20.07 16.60 0.46
N ALA A 369 -20.57 17.81 0.21
CA ALA A 369 -20.08 18.98 0.93
C ALA A 369 -20.39 18.87 2.44
N GLY A 370 -19.48 19.36 3.27
CA GLY A 370 -19.64 19.31 4.73
C GLY A 370 -19.25 17.97 5.35
N THR A 371 -18.52 17.11 4.63
CA THR A 371 -17.74 16.01 5.20
C THR A 371 -16.23 16.32 5.14
N ASP A 372 -15.43 15.44 5.72
CA ASP A 372 -13.97 15.42 5.55
C ASP A 372 -13.60 14.02 5.06
N THR A 373 -12.61 13.89 4.18
CA THR A 373 -12.26 12.58 3.58
C THR A 373 -11.26 11.81 4.44
N ASP A 374 -10.68 12.42 5.47
CA ASP A 374 -9.72 11.77 6.37
C ASP A 374 -10.37 11.35 7.70
N LEU A 375 -11.67 11.65 7.90
CA LEU A 375 -12.43 11.40 9.13
C LEU A 375 -13.80 10.76 8.84
N PRO A 376 -14.35 9.94 9.78
CA PRO A 376 -15.61 9.27 9.55
C PRO A 376 -16.72 10.27 9.33
N ARG A 377 -17.68 9.92 8.47
CA ARG A 377 -18.86 10.75 8.21
C ARG A 377 -20.09 10.21 8.90
N TRP A 378 -21.03 11.08 9.25
CA TRP A 378 -22.37 10.65 9.65
C TRP A 378 -23.08 9.95 8.48
N SER A 379 -23.84 8.92 8.81
CA SER A 379 -24.83 8.31 7.93
C SER A 379 -25.91 9.29 7.50
N GLY A 380 -26.51 9.00 6.34
CA GLY A 380 -27.73 9.61 5.86
C GLY A 380 -27.55 10.41 4.57
N ARG A 381 -28.62 10.48 3.78
CA ARG A 381 -28.65 11.01 2.41
C ARG A 381 -27.96 12.37 2.20
N LYS A 382 -27.92 13.23 3.23
CA LYS A 382 -27.23 14.54 3.17
C LYS A 382 -25.72 14.42 3.00
N TYR A 383 -25.11 13.38 3.59
CA TYR A 383 -23.66 13.19 3.65
C TYR A 383 -23.18 12.01 2.78
N ASP A 384 -24.10 11.27 2.16
CA ASP A 384 -23.79 10.21 1.22
C ASP A 384 -23.21 10.77 -0.10
N PRO A 385 -22.31 10.02 -0.78
CA PRO A 385 -21.80 10.42 -2.09
C PRO A 385 -22.91 10.74 -3.10
N SER A 386 -22.73 11.84 -3.82
CA SER A 386 -23.74 12.36 -4.77
C SER A 386 -23.68 11.71 -6.16
N GLY A 387 -22.66 10.88 -6.40
CA GLY A 387 -22.39 10.25 -7.69
C GLY A 387 -20.95 9.75 -7.76
N TRP A 388 -20.45 9.63 -8.99
CA TRP A 388 -19.14 9.06 -9.29
C TRP A 388 -18.34 10.01 -10.15
N LEU A 389 -17.01 9.96 -10.03
CA LEU A 389 -16.10 10.77 -10.82
C LEU A 389 -16.32 10.52 -12.31
N SER A 390 -16.40 11.59 -13.12
CA SER A 390 -16.58 11.46 -14.57
C SER A 390 -15.27 11.07 -15.25
N TYR A 391 -15.37 10.44 -16.42
CA TYR A 391 -14.21 9.97 -17.21
C TYR A 391 -13.12 11.03 -17.36
N GLU A 392 -13.48 12.29 -17.65
CA GLU A 392 -12.54 13.38 -17.90
C GLU A 392 -11.75 13.79 -16.65
N LYS A 393 -12.30 13.51 -15.47
CA LYS A 393 -11.70 13.83 -14.17
C LYS A 393 -10.82 12.71 -13.64
N HIS A 394 -10.93 11.49 -14.18
CA HIS A 394 -9.96 10.44 -13.91
C HIS A 394 -8.60 10.84 -14.48
N VAL A 395 -7.52 10.53 -13.72
CA VAL A 395 -6.16 10.83 -14.16
C VAL A 395 -5.86 10.07 -15.44
N GLN A 396 -5.46 10.80 -16.47
CA GLN A 396 -5.16 10.21 -17.76
C GLN A 396 -4.16 11.02 -18.55
N GLN A 397 -3.27 10.36 -19.29
CA GLN A 397 -2.33 11.03 -20.18
C GLN A 397 -1.86 10.09 -21.30
N ILE A 398 -1.69 10.62 -22.50
CA ILE A 398 -1.04 9.96 -23.64
C ILE A 398 0.23 10.75 -23.95
N ASN A 399 1.35 10.04 -24.16
CA ASN A 399 2.64 10.61 -24.58
C ASN A 399 3.03 11.88 -23.79
N PRO A 400 3.37 11.75 -22.49
CA PRO A 400 3.71 12.91 -21.67
C PRO A 400 4.94 13.66 -22.22
N PRO A 401 5.07 14.96 -21.92
CA PRO A 401 6.22 15.77 -22.33
C PRO A 401 7.54 15.34 -21.68
N THR A 402 7.49 14.56 -20.59
CA THR A 402 8.66 13.87 -20.02
C THR A 402 9.18 12.75 -20.90
N HIS A 403 8.43 12.34 -21.93
CA HIS A 403 8.69 11.21 -22.81
C HIS A 403 8.76 9.84 -22.14
N TYR A 404 8.46 9.76 -20.83
CA TYR A 404 8.32 8.51 -20.11
C TYR A 404 7.17 8.59 -19.09
N LEU A 405 6.64 7.43 -18.74
CA LEU A 405 5.75 7.22 -17.60
C LEU A 405 6.45 6.28 -16.61
N ALA A 406 6.52 6.67 -15.35
CA ALA A 406 7.04 5.83 -14.28
C ALA A 406 6.00 5.72 -13.16
N SER A 407 5.72 4.50 -12.72
CA SER A 407 4.85 4.24 -11.59
C SER A 407 5.42 3.15 -10.73
N TRP A 408 5.29 3.34 -9.41
CA TRP A 408 5.48 2.28 -8.44
C TRP A 408 4.51 2.42 -7.28
N ASN A 409 3.20 2.50 -7.61
CA ASN A 409 2.07 2.79 -6.70
C ASN A 409 2.00 4.22 -6.11
N ASN A 410 2.92 5.08 -6.52
CA ASN A 410 2.92 6.50 -6.14
C ASN A 410 1.69 7.23 -6.65
N LYS A 411 1.45 8.41 -6.07
CA LYS A 411 0.47 9.41 -6.51
C LYS A 411 0.32 9.52 -8.05
N PRO A 412 -0.90 9.40 -8.60
CA PRO A 412 -1.07 9.35 -10.06
C PRO A 412 -0.88 10.71 -10.76
N ALA A 413 -1.25 11.83 -10.12
CA ALA A 413 -1.15 13.18 -10.68
C ALA A 413 -1.08 14.26 -9.58
N ARG A 414 -0.71 15.48 -9.96
CA ARG A 414 -0.84 16.65 -9.09
C ARG A 414 -2.32 16.92 -8.79
N ASP A 415 -2.63 17.38 -7.58
CA ASP A 415 -3.99 17.72 -7.11
C ASP A 415 -4.98 16.55 -7.01
N PHE A 416 -4.52 15.33 -7.25
CA PHE A 416 -5.25 14.11 -6.95
C PHE A 416 -4.85 13.65 -5.55
N ALA A 417 -5.74 13.80 -4.57
CA ALA A 417 -5.44 13.51 -3.17
C ALA A 417 -5.14 12.01 -2.94
N ALA A 418 -4.23 11.74 -2.01
CA ALA A 418 -4.01 10.41 -1.47
C ALA A 418 -5.25 9.95 -0.69
N ALA A 419 -5.59 8.66 -0.80
CA ALA A 419 -6.63 8.05 0.03
C ALA A 419 -6.27 8.10 1.51
N ASP A 420 -7.26 8.10 2.40
CA ASP A 420 -7.11 8.33 3.86
C ASP A 420 -6.19 7.32 4.58
N ASP A 421 -5.94 6.17 3.95
CA ASP A 421 -5.02 5.12 4.39
C ASP A 421 -3.56 5.31 3.93
N LYS A 422 -3.28 6.29 3.05
CA LYS A 422 -1.97 6.52 2.42
C LYS A 422 -1.29 7.81 2.87
N TRP A 423 -0.42 7.72 3.87
CA TRP A 423 0.28 8.89 4.42
C TRP A 423 1.68 9.12 3.80
N SER A 424 2.09 8.26 2.86
CA SER A 424 3.44 8.20 2.29
C SER A 424 3.58 8.82 0.89
N ASP A 425 2.54 9.49 0.38
CA ASP A 425 2.63 10.29 -0.85
C ASP A 425 3.34 11.63 -0.59
N GLY A 426 4.58 11.55 -0.10
CA GLY A 426 5.46 12.66 0.26
C GLY A 426 6.70 12.79 -0.63
N SER A 427 7.74 13.45 -0.12
CA SER A 427 8.96 13.76 -0.90
C SER A 427 9.78 12.55 -1.34
N ILE A 428 9.62 11.41 -0.66
CA ILE A 428 10.32 10.16 -0.97
C ILE A 428 9.28 9.09 -1.31
N HIS A 429 9.44 8.49 -2.48
CA HIS A 429 8.69 7.32 -2.88
C HIS A 429 9.57 6.41 -3.75
N ARG A 430 9.41 5.09 -3.62
CA ARG A 430 10.19 4.11 -4.39
C ARG A 430 10.12 4.25 -5.92
N SER A 431 9.11 4.92 -6.48
CA SER A 431 9.02 5.20 -7.92
C SER A 431 10.16 6.10 -8.40
N GLN A 432 10.76 6.88 -7.51
CA GLN A 432 11.94 7.70 -7.81
C GLN A 432 13.17 6.85 -8.15
N ALA A 433 13.26 5.60 -7.68
CA ALA A 433 14.31 4.67 -8.10
C ALA A 433 14.28 4.47 -9.62
N LEU A 434 13.09 4.41 -10.22
CA LEU A 434 12.88 4.32 -11.66
C LEU A 434 13.07 5.67 -12.36
N SER A 435 12.38 6.72 -11.87
CA SER A 435 12.34 8.01 -12.57
C SER A 435 13.71 8.71 -12.63
N ARG A 436 14.53 8.60 -11.57
CA ARG A 436 15.90 9.14 -11.58
C ARG A 436 16.76 8.47 -12.65
N ARG A 437 16.68 7.15 -12.76
CA ARG A 437 17.49 6.35 -13.68
C ARG A 437 17.10 6.57 -15.13
N VAL A 438 15.79 6.53 -15.44
CA VAL A 438 15.32 6.80 -16.80
C VAL A 438 15.65 8.23 -17.23
N THR A 439 15.46 9.22 -16.37
CA THR A 439 15.81 10.61 -16.67
C THR A 439 17.31 10.75 -16.98
N ALA A 440 18.17 10.15 -16.15
CA ALA A 440 19.62 10.16 -16.37
C ALA A 440 20.04 9.43 -17.66
N ALA A 441 19.37 8.34 -18.00
CA ALA A 441 19.65 7.58 -19.21
C ALA A 441 19.22 8.32 -20.48
N LEU A 442 18.04 8.95 -20.48
CA LEU A 442 17.55 9.75 -21.61
C LEU A 442 18.45 10.98 -21.87
N GLY A 443 19.01 11.57 -20.80
CA GLY A 443 20.01 12.64 -20.95
C GLY A 443 21.32 12.20 -21.63
N LYS A 444 21.57 10.90 -21.81
CA LYS A 444 22.78 10.35 -22.45
C LYS A 444 22.53 9.82 -23.87
N GLY A 445 21.27 9.74 -24.31
CA GLY A 445 20.90 9.31 -25.66
C GLY A 445 19.73 8.33 -25.69
N LEU A 446 19.45 7.81 -26.90
CA LEU A 446 18.28 6.97 -27.17
C LEU A 446 18.33 5.63 -26.42
N MET A 447 17.20 5.30 -25.80
CA MET A 447 16.96 4.10 -24.99
C MET A 447 16.86 2.84 -25.86
N SER A 448 17.57 1.78 -25.46
CA SER A 448 17.33 0.42 -25.96
C SER A 448 16.48 -0.39 -24.99
N ARG A 449 15.85 -1.46 -25.50
CA ARG A 449 15.07 -2.40 -24.68
C ARG A 449 15.89 -2.99 -23.51
N ALA A 450 17.16 -3.34 -23.76
CA ALA A 450 18.05 -3.88 -22.74
C ALA A 450 18.39 -2.84 -21.66
N GLN A 451 18.64 -1.58 -22.05
CA GLN A 451 18.85 -0.50 -21.07
C GLN A 451 17.61 -0.24 -20.22
N LEU A 452 16.41 -0.29 -20.81
CA LEU A 452 15.17 -0.10 -20.06
C LEU A 452 14.95 -1.22 -19.03
N ALA A 453 15.16 -2.48 -19.42
CA ALA A 453 15.10 -3.62 -18.50
C ALA A 453 16.14 -3.49 -17.38
N GLY A 454 17.39 -3.15 -17.73
CA GLY A 454 18.46 -2.95 -16.75
C GLY A 454 18.18 -1.82 -15.76
N ILE A 455 17.47 -0.76 -16.15
CA ILE A 455 17.02 0.30 -15.21
C ILE A 455 16.07 -0.26 -14.15
N VAL A 456 15.14 -1.13 -14.54
CA VAL A 456 14.17 -1.73 -13.62
C VAL A 456 14.85 -2.76 -12.71
N GLU A 457 15.79 -3.54 -13.24
CA GLU A 457 16.60 -4.49 -12.47
C GLU A 457 17.50 -3.78 -11.44
N ASP A 458 18.15 -2.68 -11.84
CA ASP A 458 19.00 -1.89 -10.93
C ASP A 458 18.16 -1.21 -9.84
N ALA A 459 16.96 -0.72 -10.17
CA ALA A 459 16.04 -0.17 -9.19
C ALA A 459 15.51 -1.23 -8.20
N ALA A 460 15.47 -2.51 -8.58
CA ALA A 460 14.95 -3.59 -7.74
C ALA A 460 15.87 -3.95 -6.55
N THR A 461 17.15 -3.58 -6.59
CA THR A 461 18.11 -3.92 -5.53
C THR A 461 18.49 -2.73 -4.64
N GLU A 462 17.99 -1.53 -4.95
CA GLU A 462 18.24 -0.30 -4.19
C GLU A 462 17.49 -0.30 -2.84
N ASP A 463 18.20 -0.03 -1.75
CA ASP A 463 17.57 0.38 -0.50
C ASP A 463 17.13 1.84 -0.62
N VAL A 464 15.82 2.04 -0.86
CA VAL A 464 15.23 3.37 -1.14
C VAL A 464 15.43 4.33 0.04
N ARG A 465 15.40 3.81 1.28
CA ARG A 465 15.65 4.61 2.49
C ARG A 465 17.08 5.11 2.47
N ALA A 466 18.04 4.21 2.30
CA ALA A 466 19.46 4.56 2.30
C ALA A 466 19.79 5.53 1.17
N ARG A 467 19.34 5.23 -0.06
CA ARG A 467 19.57 6.07 -1.23
C ARG A 467 19.03 7.49 -1.06
N SER A 468 17.85 7.62 -0.45
CA SER A 468 17.15 8.91 -0.36
C SER A 468 17.48 9.69 0.91
N LEU A 469 17.71 9.02 2.04
CA LEU A 469 17.88 9.64 3.35
C LEU A 469 19.34 9.82 3.78
N LEU A 470 20.26 8.92 3.40
CA LEU A 470 21.66 9.06 3.82
C LEU A 470 22.29 10.41 3.42
N PRO A 471 22.02 11.01 2.24
CA PRO A 471 22.56 12.34 1.91
C PRO A 471 22.21 13.41 2.95
N VAL A 472 20.96 13.45 3.43
CA VAL A 472 20.51 14.46 4.40
C VAL A 472 20.88 14.08 5.83
N LEU A 473 20.85 12.78 6.18
CA LEU A 473 21.27 12.28 7.49
C LEU A 473 22.77 12.55 7.72
N LEU A 474 23.63 12.19 6.78
CA LEU A 474 25.09 12.39 6.87
C LEU A 474 25.44 13.89 6.98
N LYS A 475 24.74 14.75 6.23
CA LYS A 475 24.90 16.21 6.33
C LYS A 475 24.59 16.73 7.73
N VAL A 476 23.52 16.26 8.37
CA VAL A 476 23.11 16.73 9.71
C VAL A 476 24.00 16.14 10.81
N LEU A 477 24.40 14.87 10.67
CA LEU A 477 25.36 14.20 11.56
C LEU A 477 26.67 15.00 11.64
N GLY A 478 27.17 15.52 10.51
CA GLY A 478 28.41 16.31 10.45
C GLY A 478 29.62 15.51 10.94
N ASP A 479 30.73 16.19 11.25
CA ASP A 479 32.03 15.54 11.48
C ASP A 479 32.33 15.12 12.92
N ASP A 480 31.35 14.51 13.60
CA ASP A 480 31.58 13.97 14.95
C ASP A 480 32.56 12.77 14.91
N PRO A 481 33.72 12.84 15.60
CA PRO A 481 34.69 11.76 15.64
C PRO A 481 34.09 10.44 16.12
N LYS A 482 33.09 10.48 17.03
CA LYS A 482 32.44 9.27 17.56
C LYS A 482 31.66 8.51 16.49
N THR A 483 31.14 9.20 15.49
CA THR A 483 30.34 8.59 14.41
C THR A 483 31.16 8.33 13.14
N ALA A 484 32.45 8.67 13.12
CA ALA A 484 33.26 8.71 11.90
C ALA A 484 33.27 7.37 11.15
N GLU A 485 33.40 6.25 11.87
CA GLU A 485 33.47 4.92 11.25
C GLU A 485 32.13 4.50 10.64
N ALA A 486 31.02 4.66 11.37
CA ALA A 486 29.69 4.38 10.86
C ALA A 486 29.35 5.27 9.65
N ARG A 487 29.67 6.58 9.70
CA ARG A 487 29.49 7.49 8.57
C ARG A 487 30.30 7.06 7.36
N ARG A 488 31.53 6.59 7.53
CA ARG A 488 32.39 6.09 6.44
C ARG A 488 31.77 4.87 5.76
N LEU A 489 31.29 3.90 6.54
CA LEU A 489 30.62 2.70 6.02
C LEU A 489 29.34 3.05 5.26
N LEU A 490 28.47 3.87 5.85
CA LEU A 490 27.22 4.32 5.21
C LEU A 490 27.48 5.15 3.94
N SER A 491 28.51 6.01 3.94
CA SER A 491 28.89 6.81 2.77
C SER A 491 29.43 5.94 1.64
N ALA A 492 30.22 4.90 1.95
CA ALA A 492 30.72 3.96 0.96
C ALA A 492 29.58 3.19 0.29
N TRP A 493 28.62 2.70 1.10
CA TRP A 493 27.43 2.03 0.57
C TRP A 493 26.58 2.96 -0.31
N LEU A 494 26.37 4.21 0.12
CA LEU A 494 25.65 5.21 -0.67
C LEU A 494 26.34 5.55 -2.00
N ALA A 495 27.68 5.64 -1.99
CA ALA A 495 28.48 5.90 -3.18
C ALA A 495 28.36 4.77 -4.21
N ASP A 496 28.16 3.54 -3.74
CA ASP A 496 27.93 2.34 -4.54
C ASP A 496 26.42 2.07 -4.78
N GLY A 497 25.61 3.12 -4.85
CA GLY A 497 24.19 3.03 -5.22
C GLY A 497 23.23 2.56 -4.11
N ALA A 498 23.74 2.23 -2.91
CA ALA A 498 22.97 1.67 -1.80
C ALA A 498 22.25 0.34 -2.14
N HIS A 499 22.92 -0.53 -2.92
CA HIS A 499 22.34 -1.82 -3.32
C HIS A 499 22.44 -2.88 -2.21
N ARG A 500 21.45 -3.77 -2.17
CA ARG A 500 21.46 -5.07 -1.46
C ARG A 500 21.57 -6.19 -2.49
N VAL A 501 22.80 -6.56 -2.82
CA VAL A 501 23.07 -7.53 -3.89
C VAL A 501 24.38 -8.28 -3.62
N ASP A 502 24.42 -9.54 -4.03
CA ASP A 502 25.55 -10.47 -3.91
C ASP A 502 25.94 -10.95 -5.32
N TYR A 503 26.49 -10.04 -6.13
CA TYR A 503 26.80 -10.29 -7.54
C TYR A 503 27.73 -11.49 -7.73
N ASP A 504 28.74 -11.61 -6.86
CA ASP A 504 29.76 -12.65 -6.91
C ASP A 504 29.31 -13.96 -6.24
N ARG A 505 28.07 -14.03 -5.72
CA ARG A 505 27.49 -15.19 -5.03
C ARG A 505 28.35 -15.70 -3.87
N THR A 506 28.92 -14.77 -3.13
CA THR A 506 29.75 -15.02 -1.95
C THR A 506 28.96 -15.50 -0.74
N GLY A 507 27.64 -15.33 -0.76
CA GLY A 507 26.77 -15.56 0.40
C GLY A 507 26.55 -14.30 1.24
N SER A 508 27.08 -13.13 0.84
CA SER A 508 27.04 -11.90 1.63
C SER A 508 26.85 -10.65 0.76
N TYR A 509 26.29 -9.58 1.32
CA TYR A 509 26.27 -8.28 0.66
C TYR A 509 27.63 -7.57 0.78
N ALA A 510 28.07 -6.90 -0.30
CA ALA A 510 29.34 -6.17 -0.32
C ALA A 510 29.47 -5.12 0.81
N HIS A 511 28.37 -4.44 1.14
CA HIS A 511 28.31 -3.42 2.21
C HIS A 511 27.60 -3.91 3.48
N GLN A 512 27.73 -5.19 3.82
CA GLN A 512 27.02 -5.83 4.94
C GLN A 512 27.10 -5.07 6.28
N ALA A 513 28.26 -4.51 6.63
CA ALA A 513 28.41 -3.71 7.86
C ALA A 513 27.53 -2.45 7.84
N ALA A 514 27.49 -1.74 6.71
CA ALA A 514 26.66 -0.55 6.55
C ALA A 514 25.17 -0.90 6.60
N ILE A 515 24.77 -1.99 5.94
CA ILE A 515 23.40 -2.50 5.93
C ILE A 515 22.97 -2.90 7.35
N GLN A 516 23.81 -3.63 8.08
CA GLN A 516 23.54 -4.03 9.47
C GLN A 516 23.34 -2.82 10.38
N ILE A 517 24.21 -1.81 10.29
CA ILE A 517 24.08 -0.57 11.07
C ILE A 517 22.77 0.15 10.72
N PHE A 518 22.49 0.31 9.43
CA PHE A 518 21.34 1.07 8.97
C PHE A 518 20.01 0.39 9.35
N ASP A 519 19.90 -0.93 9.20
CA ASP A 519 18.72 -1.70 9.61
C ASP A 519 18.53 -1.65 11.13
N THR A 520 19.61 -1.81 11.90
CA THR A 520 19.53 -1.69 13.38
C THR A 520 19.11 -0.29 13.82
N TRP A 521 19.51 0.74 13.06
CA TRP A 521 19.13 2.12 13.34
C TRP A 521 17.66 2.39 13.00
N TRP A 522 17.14 1.76 11.94
CA TRP A 522 15.78 1.99 11.48
C TRP A 522 14.73 1.17 12.24
N GLU A 523 14.98 -0.10 12.54
CA GLU A 523 13.91 -1.08 12.82
C GLU A 523 13.69 -1.48 14.29
N ASP A 524 14.39 -0.89 15.25
CA ASP A 524 14.40 -1.38 16.64
C ASP A 524 13.25 -0.83 17.51
N GLY A 525 12.00 -1.05 17.11
CA GLY A 525 10.79 -0.77 17.90
C GLY A 525 10.77 0.62 18.55
N ASP A 526 10.92 0.66 19.88
CA ASP A 526 10.91 1.89 20.67
C ASP A 526 12.12 2.82 20.45
N LYS A 527 13.21 2.28 19.87
CA LYS A 527 14.49 2.95 19.57
C LYS A 527 14.71 3.15 18.07
N ALA A 528 13.68 2.92 17.26
CA ALA A 528 13.72 3.20 15.83
C ALA A 528 14.03 4.68 15.59
N LEU A 529 14.92 4.96 14.62
CA LEU A 529 15.28 6.32 14.22
C LEU A 529 14.05 7.20 14.03
N ALA A 530 13.01 6.70 13.35
CA ALA A 530 11.83 7.50 13.04
C ALA A 530 11.05 7.95 14.28
N HIS A 531 10.92 7.08 15.28
CA HIS A 531 10.27 7.39 16.56
C HIS A 531 11.12 8.37 17.39
N ASP A 532 12.43 8.10 17.51
CA ASP A 532 13.39 8.99 18.19
C ASP A 532 13.42 10.37 17.55
N PHE A 533 13.32 10.41 16.22
CA PHE A 533 13.29 11.61 15.41
C PHE A 533 12.08 12.49 15.68
N ALA A 534 10.88 11.91 15.77
CA ALA A 534 9.65 12.67 15.97
C ALA A 534 9.31 12.96 17.44
N THR A 535 10.00 12.30 18.39
CA THR A 535 9.77 12.46 19.83
C THR A 535 9.87 13.91 20.32
N PRO A 536 10.81 14.77 19.88
CA PRO A 536 10.85 16.17 20.32
C PRO A 536 9.59 16.97 19.94
N GLY A 537 9.07 16.78 18.72
CA GLY A 537 7.93 17.53 18.21
C GLY A 537 6.58 16.97 18.62
N LEU A 538 6.46 15.64 18.72
CA LEU A 538 5.21 14.94 19.00
C LEU A 538 5.14 14.37 20.43
N GLY A 539 6.28 14.08 21.05
CA GLY A 539 6.41 13.19 22.21
C GLY A 539 6.34 11.72 21.83
N ALA A 540 6.89 10.87 22.70
CA ALA A 540 7.11 9.45 22.42
C ALA A 540 5.83 8.70 22.04
N ASP A 541 4.75 8.86 22.82
CA ASP A 541 3.49 8.13 22.59
C ASP A 541 2.83 8.49 21.25
N LEU A 542 2.87 9.76 20.85
CA LEU A 542 2.29 10.21 19.58
C LEU A 542 3.17 9.87 18.38
N ALA A 543 4.49 9.84 18.55
CA ALA A 543 5.39 9.38 17.51
C ALA A 543 5.14 7.89 17.19
N ARG A 544 4.90 7.07 18.22
CA ARG A 544 4.67 5.61 18.06
C ARG A 544 3.25 5.24 17.68
N SER A 545 2.29 6.15 17.78
CA SER A 545 0.88 5.87 17.51
C SER A 545 0.37 6.44 16.19
N ILE A 546 1.26 6.92 15.31
CA ILE A 546 0.91 7.20 13.92
C ILE A 546 0.32 5.90 13.33
N PRO A 547 -0.87 5.93 12.70
CA PRO A 547 -1.57 4.73 12.25
C PRO A 547 -1.00 4.19 10.93
N GLN A 548 0.32 4.12 10.83
CA GLN A 548 1.05 3.75 9.62
C GLN A 548 2.29 2.92 9.99
N PRO A 549 2.69 1.96 9.15
CA PRO A 549 3.85 1.13 9.42
C PRO A 549 5.12 1.98 9.49
N LEU A 550 6.07 1.53 10.32
CA LEU A 550 7.40 2.13 10.41
C LEU A 550 8.20 1.94 9.11
N ASP A 551 8.08 0.75 8.52
CA ASP A 551 8.81 0.33 7.34
C ASP A 551 8.04 -0.76 6.57
N ASP A 552 8.44 -1.01 5.33
CA ASP A 552 8.04 -2.16 4.50
C ASP A 552 9.34 -2.85 4.06
N HIS A 553 9.92 -3.63 4.99
CA HIS A 553 11.32 -4.04 4.90
C HIS A 553 11.49 -5.37 4.15
N PRO A 554 12.59 -5.55 3.39
CA PRO A 554 12.96 -6.83 2.77
C PRO A 554 12.84 -8.07 3.67
N ARG A 555 13.15 -7.90 4.96
CA ARG A 555 13.09 -8.94 6.01
C ARG A 555 11.74 -9.64 6.16
N GLU A 556 10.67 -8.96 5.75
CA GLU A 556 9.33 -9.53 5.74
C GLU A 556 9.18 -10.69 4.74
N GLY A 557 10.14 -10.90 3.85
CA GLY A 557 10.21 -12.06 2.95
C GLY A 557 9.19 -12.03 1.80
N LYS A 558 8.43 -10.94 1.63
CA LYS A 558 7.36 -10.81 0.62
C LYS A 558 7.85 -10.46 -0.78
N GLY A 559 9.13 -10.15 -0.93
CA GLY A 559 9.77 -9.69 -2.16
C GLY A 559 9.64 -8.19 -2.41
N SER A 560 8.44 -7.62 -2.37
CA SER A 560 8.30 -6.17 -2.47
C SER A 560 8.72 -5.46 -1.17
N SER A 561 9.22 -4.22 -1.29
CA SER A 561 9.64 -3.37 -0.16
C SER A 561 9.48 -1.87 -0.42
N TRP A 562 9.65 -1.08 0.64
CA TRP A 562 9.70 0.40 0.66
C TRP A 562 8.40 1.11 0.24
N LEU A 563 7.24 0.47 0.42
CA LEU A 563 5.93 1.08 0.20
C LEU A 563 5.27 1.49 1.53
N GLY A 564 4.49 2.57 1.51
CA GLY A 564 3.52 2.83 2.57
C GLY A 564 4.06 3.58 3.80
N SER A 565 5.38 3.54 4.07
CA SER A 565 5.96 4.24 5.23
C SER A 565 6.09 5.75 4.98
N PRO A 566 5.42 6.60 5.78
CA PRO A 566 5.54 8.06 5.65
C PRO A 566 6.83 8.61 6.26
N TRP A 567 7.51 7.80 7.08
CA TRP A 567 8.68 8.20 7.85
C TRP A 567 9.85 8.67 6.98
N TYR A 568 9.98 8.14 5.76
CA TYR A 568 11.02 8.59 4.83
C TYR A 568 10.80 10.08 4.48
N GLY A 569 9.60 10.45 4.03
CA GLY A 569 9.25 11.83 3.70
C GLY A 569 9.34 12.76 4.91
N TYR A 570 8.92 12.27 6.09
CA TYR A 570 8.97 13.04 7.33
C TYR A 570 10.38 13.44 7.72
N ILE A 571 11.31 12.48 7.69
CA ILE A 571 12.71 12.72 8.03
C ILE A 571 13.35 13.62 6.97
N ASP A 572 13.17 13.30 5.68
CA ASP A 572 13.76 14.07 4.59
C ASP A 572 13.36 15.55 4.62
N LYS A 573 12.06 15.85 4.58
CA LYS A 573 11.57 17.24 4.60
C LYS A 573 12.00 17.98 5.86
N SER A 574 11.92 17.32 7.02
CA SER A 574 12.31 17.95 8.29
C SER A 574 13.81 18.27 8.32
N LEU A 575 14.67 17.37 7.86
CA LEU A 575 16.13 17.61 7.83
C LEU A 575 16.54 18.61 6.74
N ARG A 576 15.89 18.59 5.58
CA ARG A 576 16.08 19.62 4.54
C ARG A 576 15.71 21.00 5.06
N ALA A 577 14.54 21.15 5.69
CA ALA A 577 14.12 22.40 6.32
C ALA A 577 15.11 22.86 7.40
N LEU A 578 15.58 21.96 8.26
CA LEU A 578 16.56 22.26 9.32
C LEU A 578 17.93 22.71 8.76
N THR A 579 18.31 22.25 7.57
CA THR A 579 19.57 22.62 6.91
C THR A 579 19.42 23.78 5.90
N GLY A 580 18.27 24.47 5.90
CA GLY A 580 18.01 25.62 5.03
C GLY A 580 17.72 25.27 3.57
N SER A 581 17.47 24.00 3.26
CA SER A 581 17.06 23.59 1.92
C SER A 581 15.58 23.91 1.70
N THR A 582 15.20 24.29 0.48
CA THR A 582 13.80 24.55 0.14
C THR A 582 12.96 23.26 0.27
N VAL A 583 11.81 23.39 0.93
CA VAL A 583 10.78 22.35 1.04
C VAL A 583 9.47 22.96 0.56
N LYS A 584 8.83 22.39 -0.48
CA LYS A 584 7.59 22.96 -1.05
C LYS A 584 6.40 22.85 -0.11
N SER A 585 6.32 21.76 0.64
CA SER A 585 5.25 21.44 1.59
C SER A 585 5.83 21.17 2.99
N PRO A 586 6.34 22.21 3.69
CA PRO A 586 6.99 22.05 4.97
C PRO A 586 5.98 21.64 6.06
N PHE A 587 6.45 20.87 7.04
CA PHE A 587 5.63 20.57 8.21
C PHE A 587 5.30 21.83 9.01
N SER A 588 4.11 21.84 9.60
CA SER A 588 3.64 22.94 10.44
C SER A 588 4.40 23.04 11.77
N HIS A 589 5.18 22.02 12.11
CA HIS A 589 5.93 21.90 13.35
C HIS A 589 7.27 21.19 13.12
N ALA A 590 8.29 21.56 13.90
CA ALA A 590 9.59 20.90 13.86
C ALA A 590 9.51 19.53 14.57
N LEU A 591 9.47 18.43 13.80
CA LEU A 591 9.37 17.07 14.34
C LEU A 591 10.59 16.70 15.22
N CYS A 592 11.79 17.10 14.79
CA CYS A 592 13.06 16.78 15.46
C CYS A 592 13.54 17.85 16.45
N GLY A 593 12.75 18.90 16.69
CA GLY A 593 13.12 20.03 17.54
C GLY A 593 14.14 20.98 16.90
N SER A 594 14.93 21.67 17.72
CA SER A 594 15.95 22.61 17.23
C SER A 594 17.07 21.90 16.45
N PRO A 595 17.81 22.58 15.56
CA PRO A 595 18.94 21.97 14.85
C PRO A 595 19.95 21.27 15.77
N THR A 596 20.25 21.87 16.93
CA THR A 596 21.16 21.29 17.94
C THR A 596 20.54 20.04 18.56
N THR A 597 19.27 20.10 18.99
CA THR A 597 18.56 18.95 19.56
C THR A 597 18.51 17.79 18.55
N CYS A 598 18.19 18.10 17.29
CA CYS A 598 18.07 17.11 16.25
C CYS A 598 19.41 16.43 15.95
N ARG A 599 20.48 17.23 15.78
CA ARG A 599 21.83 16.70 15.56
C ARG A 599 22.29 15.79 16.71
N THR A 600 22.11 16.22 17.96
CA THR A 600 22.48 15.43 19.12
C THR A 600 21.72 14.09 19.17
N ARG A 601 20.41 14.10 18.89
CA ARG A 601 19.60 12.88 18.87
C ARG A 601 19.96 11.95 17.72
N LEU A 602 20.21 12.48 16.52
CA LEU A 602 20.66 11.66 15.39
C LEU A 602 22.00 10.99 15.68
N ARG A 603 22.96 11.70 16.28
CA ARG A 603 24.24 11.12 16.69
C ARG A 603 24.06 10.06 17.77
N SER A 604 23.26 10.36 18.80
CA SER A 604 22.97 9.43 19.90
C SER A 604 22.27 8.16 19.42
N SER A 605 21.29 8.28 18.52
CA SER A 605 20.57 7.13 17.96
C SER A 605 21.45 6.29 17.04
N LEU A 606 22.31 6.91 16.21
CA LEU A 606 23.28 6.17 15.38
C LEU A 606 24.29 5.41 16.23
N LEU A 607 24.87 6.06 17.25
CA LEU A 607 25.81 5.40 18.18
C LEU A 607 25.12 4.26 18.92
N GLY A 608 23.91 4.49 19.43
CA GLY A 608 23.14 3.44 20.08
C GLY A 608 22.80 2.28 19.14
N ALA A 609 22.60 2.52 17.84
CA ALA A 609 22.37 1.46 16.86
C ALA A 609 23.65 0.64 16.60
N VAL A 610 24.80 1.32 16.49
CA VAL A 610 26.12 0.66 16.39
C VAL A 610 26.37 -0.21 17.62
N ASP A 611 26.23 0.33 18.84
CA ASP A 611 26.46 -0.41 20.09
C ASP A 611 25.58 -1.67 20.17
N ARG A 612 24.31 -1.57 19.72
CA ARG A 612 23.39 -2.70 19.70
C ARG A 612 23.78 -3.75 18.67
N ALA A 613 24.17 -3.33 17.46
CA ALA A 613 24.62 -4.24 16.41
C ALA A 613 25.90 -4.99 16.84
N GLU A 614 26.87 -4.26 17.39
CA GLU A 614 28.14 -4.82 17.90
C GLU A 614 27.89 -5.83 19.02
N LYS A 615 27.05 -5.46 20.00
CA LYS A 615 26.66 -6.36 21.08
C LYS A 615 25.94 -7.61 20.58
N ALA A 616 25.04 -7.48 19.61
CA ALA A 616 24.30 -8.61 19.05
C ALA A 616 25.22 -9.62 18.34
N GLN A 617 26.31 -9.15 17.71
CA GLN A 617 27.27 -10.01 17.01
C GLN A 617 28.54 -10.31 17.82
N SER A 618 28.61 -9.86 19.09
CA SER A 618 29.80 -10.01 19.95
C SER A 618 31.10 -9.47 19.31
N VAL A 619 31.01 -8.36 18.57
CA VAL A 619 32.15 -7.65 17.97
C VAL A 619 32.39 -6.31 18.67
N THR A 620 33.55 -5.69 18.46
CA THR A 620 33.94 -4.40 19.08
C THR A 620 34.28 -3.32 18.06
N SER A 621 33.98 -3.56 16.78
CA SER A 621 34.22 -2.61 15.70
C SER A 621 33.08 -2.65 14.69
N PRO A 622 32.61 -1.49 14.17
CA PRO A 622 31.54 -1.46 13.20
C PRO A 622 31.93 -2.14 11.88
N ARG A 623 33.23 -2.19 11.55
CA ARG A 623 33.75 -2.86 10.35
C ARG A 623 33.64 -4.37 10.40
N ALA A 624 33.60 -4.94 11.60
CA ALA A 624 33.49 -6.39 11.80
C ALA A 624 32.03 -6.87 11.74
N LEU A 625 31.06 -5.95 11.65
CA LEU A 625 29.66 -6.30 11.50
C LEU A 625 29.43 -7.01 10.17
N THR A 626 28.71 -8.12 10.25
CA THR A 626 28.25 -8.89 9.11
C THR A 626 26.73 -8.75 8.96
N TYR A 627 26.19 -9.23 7.85
CA TYR A 627 24.76 -9.26 7.60
C TYR A 627 24.37 -10.64 7.08
N ASP A 628 23.47 -11.31 7.79
CA ASP A 628 22.87 -12.54 7.30
C ASP A 628 21.87 -12.18 6.19
N LYS A 629 22.27 -12.30 4.92
CA LYS A 629 21.37 -11.95 3.80
C LYS A 629 20.15 -12.87 3.69
N SER A 630 20.15 -14.04 4.34
CA SER A 630 19.01 -14.97 4.28
C SER A 630 17.76 -14.42 4.96
N ILE A 631 17.93 -13.44 5.85
CA ILE A 631 16.81 -12.73 6.48
C ILE A 631 16.02 -11.90 5.45
N ASP A 632 16.66 -11.43 4.37
CA ASP A 632 16.01 -10.66 3.32
C ASP A 632 15.37 -11.55 2.23
N TYR A 633 15.66 -12.86 2.21
CA TYR A 633 15.19 -13.75 1.14
C TYR A 633 13.69 -13.65 0.92
N ILE A 634 13.29 -13.68 -0.35
CA ILE A 634 11.89 -13.84 -0.73
C ILE A 634 11.50 -15.28 -0.38
N ARG A 635 10.46 -15.42 0.44
CA ARG A 635 9.93 -16.69 0.92
C ARG A 635 8.55 -16.92 0.30
N PRO A 636 8.41 -17.83 -0.66
CA PRO A 636 7.10 -18.11 -1.25
C PRO A 636 6.13 -18.72 -0.23
N THR A 637 4.94 -18.14 -0.11
CA THR A 637 3.85 -18.69 0.69
C THR A 637 3.34 -19.98 0.03
N THR A 638 3.52 -21.12 0.71
CA THR A 638 3.17 -22.43 0.15
C THR A 638 1.77 -22.84 0.62
N ALA A 639 0.81 -22.86 -0.29
CA ALA A 639 -0.54 -23.40 -0.05
C ALA A 639 -0.72 -24.84 -0.59
N GLY A 640 0.27 -25.34 -1.35
CA GLY A 640 0.28 -26.68 -1.94
C GLY A 640 1.05 -27.73 -1.12
N ILE A 641 1.23 -28.92 -1.70
CA ILE A 641 1.99 -30.04 -1.10
C ILE A 641 3.49 -30.04 -1.46
N VAL A 642 3.95 -29.05 -2.22
CA VAL A 642 5.35 -28.90 -2.64
C VAL A 642 5.76 -27.49 -2.24
N GLY A 643 6.87 -27.33 -1.51
CA GLY A 643 7.47 -26.02 -1.25
C GLY A 643 8.38 -25.56 -2.39
N VAL A 644 8.66 -24.27 -2.47
CA VAL A 644 9.72 -23.71 -3.31
C VAL A 644 10.77 -23.08 -2.40
N ARG A 645 12.06 -23.28 -2.73
CA ARG A 645 13.15 -22.70 -1.95
C ARG A 645 13.07 -21.16 -1.92
N PRO A 646 13.47 -20.51 -0.83
CA PRO A 646 13.66 -19.07 -0.81
C PRO A 646 14.69 -18.61 -1.86
N ILE A 647 14.56 -17.36 -2.31
CA ILE A 647 15.47 -16.74 -3.28
C ILE A 647 16.03 -15.42 -2.76
N ASP A 648 17.18 -14.99 -3.28
CA ASP A 648 17.78 -13.69 -2.94
C ASP A 648 16.77 -12.56 -3.11
N TRP A 649 16.82 -11.57 -2.22
CA TRP A 649 15.92 -10.43 -2.26
C TRP A 649 16.12 -9.59 -3.51
N GLN A 650 15.00 -9.25 -4.13
CA GLN A 650 14.88 -8.16 -5.09
C GLN A 650 13.47 -7.58 -4.93
N ASN A 651 13.34 -6.26 -4.93
CA ASN A 651 12.07 -5.56 -4.98
C ASN A 651 11.45 -5.67 -6.39
N ARG A 652 11.14 -6.91 -6.76
CA ARG A 652 10.84 -7.33 -8.13
C ARG A 652 9.39 -7.80 -8.25
N PRO A 653 8.78 -7.65 -9.43
CA PRO A 653 7.50 -8.28 -9.76
C PRO A 653 7.50 -9.80 -9.81
N THR A 654 6.32 -10.33 -9.47
CA THR A 654 5.93 -11.73 -9.59
C THR A 654 5.90 -12.17 -11.06
N PHE A 655 5.51 -11.26 -11.95
CA PHE A 655 5.47 -11.45 -13.39
C PHE A 655 5.98 -10.19 -14.09
N GLN A 656 6.83 -10.32 -15.09
CA GLN A 656 7.41 -9.18 -15.80
C GLN A 656 7.23 -9.31 -17.31
N GLN A 657 6.80 -8.24 -17.96
CA GLN A 657 6.72 -8.14 -19.41
C GLN A 657 7.66 -7.05 -19.90
N VAL A 658 8.40 -7.34 -20.97
CA VAL A 658 9.22 -6.36 -21.69
C VAL A 658 8.74 -6.32 -23.13
N VAL A 659 8.16 -5.20 -23.56
CA VAL A 659 7.44 -5.09 -24.84
C VAL A 659 8.02 -3.97 -25.72
N ASP A 660 8.11 -4.25 -27.03
CA ASP A 660 8.62 -3.37 -28.10
C ASP A 660 7.81 -3.68 -29.38
N TYR A 661 6.60 -3.10 -29.51
CA TYR A 661 5.77 -3.27 -30.71
C TYR A 661 6.30 -2.40 -31.85
N ARG A 662 6.50 -2.99 -33.03
CA ARG A 662 7.03 -2.29 -34.22
C ARG A 662 5.96 -1.99 -35.27
N THR A 663 4.89 -2.78 -35.26
CA THR A 663 3.80 -2.69 -36.22
C THR A 663 2.48 -2.54 -35.50
N HIS A 664 1.48 -2.02 -36.23
CA HIS A 664 0.12 -1.86 -35.74
C HIS A 664 -0.85 -2.07 -36.89
N ARG A 665 -2.05 -2.57 -36.60
CA ARG A 665 -3.15 -2.64 -37.56
C ARG A 665 -3.57 -1.24 -38.01
N ALA A 666 -4.36 -1.15 -39.07
CA ALA A 666 -4.96 0.13 -39.46
C ALA A 666 -5.84 0.66 -38.31
N ARG A 667 -5.69 1.94 -37.97
CA ARG A 667 -6.47 2.63 -36.93
C ARG A 667 -7.73 3.23 -37.52
#